data_AF-A0A084SKK4-F1
#
_entry.id   AF-A0A084SKK4-F1
#
_cell.length_a   1.000
_cell.length_b   1.000
_cell.length_c   1.000
_cell.angle_alpha   90.00
_cell.angle_beta   90.00
_cell.angle_gamma   90.00
#
_symmetry.space_group_name_H-M   'P 1'
#
loop_
_entity.id
_entity.type
_entity.pdbx_description
1 polymer ?
#
loop_
_entity_poly.entity_id
_entity_poly.type
_entity_poly.pdbx_seq_one_letter_code
_entity_poly.pdbx_strand_id
1 'polypeptide(L)'
;MRWPRYGALLAVVCALWAGASAADEVPGVARVRLSVDEPPRVEGVAEVRAGGVLRLRAVVPGRLEVKVGGEVEAECHLGWGEDERLRVDEVEEETPSPLPRVVSREPGREEVEVALPEEVEGGEAWVEVRYAWGWRHEGKPPLERRWRLVVGEEQARRQALVKAFEEEFPLEEAPARAEPEGEQTGEEPEWFEALGSPQVVAHQPEVLRVPAQASRAQVAEQLFGEAGAVGAFDEEACEGPEDGGSLLRACVRVRQVEALRPELRARVRRALEAQLEREEAWLRGWEPTQTVALAERGLVWAQRAEVRDEQGRGYFDRYLGLLEGRRVEVEGKREWDFLGEDSEQLKKAVALRARQWETGYRVTDGVPELKPGDVVGRCYFTLGLPARRASVAVRVLRPLVEERTQERALVRLRNGPWRGPRALVPGEDGLWRGYAVEGVNLTGVEPLEDAGTRLYGYYPGTRFIRPGEWRPGVEGRGGGQEGLRRALLEQALAAATAEEPEALLGLDHEVLGLLTAGQRQGLLETVLGGPALTSALAQEAVELLARVVASTPAEDFAALERTLMHPKVLRRLLRLEGPQQALLGQAFTLQALASAPLPLDPLEALPGVELGRQGEESHLLNVVVERTGSGDTLLRLGPVRQRFEARYLSSTEEQPLSRGLRAREWVRVELHGPTPQTRLMTALELALRASEADSGLVWAAVGRLGELHLLYGGVSALARAPLGAGAAVEGRAAEAARRAAVRSFSGRVALVGVLALVDSHREELERTQAGRNFLAVHDVALLGLAARDVSRLATSGLPREWARQGGLVLGLMGEKASAGLRESVESARALARAVEKVLAEGKVVATGEGLTFNTPEGAGALRHAWFSVRGDMAAERALGSLQRAGVATPEVERTLSALRSLGERSEAWARAWSAVARRAAALPAPEARQYLEAVESLRAQAQPAARAAVAELLRGSGTLTHRAPGLFLEEAGWLVRRPGLEEEALTALARKAVRGTLNLRWLGTTGLTAEELNFLGRDAMTPWKTLQEAAEAPGNLKLQLRARTALRGLAGEMVTERSAHRLFPGHKVSGRQVHMQDGHILDFELEAADGTIRRALEVKGWTADTWRRALKAWTLESAGARLEPRQEQLLRQLKRLVEQLEDAATSPRGKPFLVCTDELSQKTQRELQRFLSRNSVAVDIESMREVEMIATTKRLRAAFNMPEKLPGAGTEGAP
;
A
#
# COMPACT_ATOMS: atom_id res chain seq x y z
N MET A 1 7.45 -57.65 20.70
CA MET A 1 8.43 -56.77 21.38
C MET A 1 9.40 -56.23 20.34
N ARG A 2 9.44 -54.90 20.14
CA ARG A 2 10.54 -54.05 19.64
C ARG A 2 9.95 -52.72 19.14
N TRP A 3 10.44 -51.61 19.68
CA TRP A 3 10.22 -50.25 19.17
C TRP A 3 11.01 -50.07 17.87
N PRO A 4 10.42 -49.44 16.83
CA PRO A 4 10.94 -48.12 16.42
C PRO A 4 9.88 -47.19 15.78
N ARG A 5 9.68 -45.96 16.29
CA ARG A 5 8.91 -44.91 15.58
C ARG A 5 9.35 -43.43 15.82
N TYR A 6 10.60 -43.17 16.21
CA TYR A 6 11.10 -41.78 16.33
C TYR A 6 12.31 -41.43 15.44
N GLY A 7 12.77 -42.34 14.56
CA GLY A 7 13.86 -42.05 13.62
C GLY A 7 13.45 -41.25 12.36
N ALA A 8 12.19 -41.35 11.93
CA ALA A 8 11.74 -40.70 10.68
C ALA A 8 11.47 -39.20 10.82
N LEU A 9 11.05 -38.74 12.01
CA LEU A 9 10.76 -37.32 12.23
C LEU A 9 12.05 -36.48 12.35
N LEU A 10 13.12 -37.05 12.91
CA LEU A 10 14.41 -36.38 13.01
C LEU A 10 15.14 -36.32 11.65
N ALA A 11 14.96 -37.33 10.79
CA ALA A 11 15.51 -37.34 9.43
C ALA A 11 14.81 -36.32 8.51
N VAL A 12 13.49 -36.10 8.66
CA VAL A 12 12.75 -35.09 7.89
C VAL A 12 13.09 -33.66 8.35
N VAL A 13 13.30 -33.45 9.65
CA VAL A 13 13.72 -32.13 10.17
C VAL A 13 15.17 -31.81 9.81
N CYS A 14 16.08 -32.80 9.81
CA CYS A 14 17.46 -32.61 9.35
C CYS A 14 17.57 -32.47 7.81
N ALA A 15 16.70 -33.13 7.02
CA ALA A 15 16.65 -32.96 5.57
C ALA A 15 16.05 -31.61 5.15
N LEU A 16 15.07 -31.09 5.90
CA LEU A 16 14.50 -29.75 5.68
C LEU A 16 15.45 -28.63 6.11
N TRP A 17 16.42 -28.90 6.99
CA TRP A 17 17.46 -27.92 7.34
C TRP A 17 18.70 -28.00 6.43
N ALA A 18 18.97 -29.17 5.81
CA ALA A 18 20.05 -29.34 4.84
C ALA A 18 19.67 -28.98 3.39
N GLY A 19 18.37 -29.01 3.03
CA GLY A 19 17.88 -28.69 1.68
C GLY A 19 17.80 -27.21 1.32
N ALA A 20 18.16 -26.29 2.24
CA ALA A 20 18.16 -24.85 2.00
C ALA A 20 19.52 -24.30 1.51
N SER A 21 20.44 -25.16 1.06
CA SER A 21 21.75 -24.77 0.54
C SER A 21 22.15 -25.57 -0.70
N ALA A 22 21.46 -25.34 -1.81
CA ALA A 22 22.00 -25.59 -3.15
C ALA A 22 21.30 -24.61 -4.10
N ALA A 23 22.04 -23.59 -4.54
CA ALA A 23 21.62 -22.67 -5.58
C ALA A 23 22.42 -23.00 -6.83
N ASP A 24 21.74 -23.41 -7.90
CA ASP A 24 22.32 -23.43 -9.25
C ASP A 24 22.34 -22.01 -9.83
N GLU A 25 23.41 -21.75 -10.58
CA GLU A 25 23.93 -20.46 -10.99
C GLU A 25 23.06 -19.72 -12.03
N VAL A 26 22.91 -18.40 -11.85
CA VAL A 26 22.33 -17.47 -12.84
C VAL A 26 23.46 -16.68 -13.50
N PRO A 27 23.52 -16.57 -14.84
CA PRO A 27 24.53 -15.74 -15.50
C PRO A 27 24.24 -14.25 -15.25
N GLY A 28 25.22 -13.54 -14.70
CA GLY A 28 25.20 -12.08 -14.50
C GLY A 28 25.25 -11.59 -13.05
N VAL A 29 25.17 -12.48 -12.05
CA VAL A 29 25.41 -12.13 -10.63
C VAL A 29 26.31 -13.18 -9.99
N ALA A 30 27.60 -12.87 -9.86
CA ALA A 30 28.51 -13.70 -9.07
C ALA A 30 28.35 -13.35 -7.58
N ARG A 31 27.72 -14.23 -6.80
CA ARG A 31 27.77 -14.19 -5.33
C ARG A 31 28.82 -15.16 -4.85
N VAL A 32 29.89 -14.66 -4.26
CA VAL A 32 30.94 -15.50 -3.68
C VAL A 32 30.93 -15.32 -2.16
N ARG A 33 30.76 -16.44 -1.44
CA ARG A 33 30.80 -16.50 0.03
C ARG A 33 32.23 -16.84 0.44
N LEU A 34 32.88 -15.94 1.18
CA LEU A 34 34.25 -16.14 1.65
C LEU A 34 34.22 -16.70 3.08
N SER A 35 34.66 -17.94 3.24
CA SER A 35 34.87 -18.61 4.52
C SER A 35 36.36 -18.93 4.67
N VAL A 36 36.96 -18.53 5.80
CA VAL A 36 38.27 -19.01 6.25
C VAL A 36 38.05 -19.71 7.58
N ASP A 37 38.56 -20.93 7.73
CA ASP A 37 38.29 -21.81 8.86
C ASP A 37 38.79 -21.22 10.20
N GLU A 38 37.82 -20.88 11.08
CA GLU A 38 37.84 -20.56 12.54
C GLU A 38 38.66 -19.34 13.09
N PRO A 39 38.21 -18.63 14.18
CA PRO A 39 36.87 -18.40 14.75
C PRO A 39 36.48 -16.87 14.79
N PRO A 40 35.38 -16.47 15.46
CA PRO A 40 34.08 -16.15 14.87
C PRO A 40 33.98 -14.74 14.23
N ARG A 41 33.30 -14.70 13.08
CA ARG A 41 32.73 -13.53 12.35
C ARG A 41 33.71 -12.58 11.67
N VAL A 42 34.19 -13.01 10.51
CA VAL A 42 34.57 -12.08 9.42
C VAL A 42 33.90 -12.57 8.14
N GLU A 43 32.77 -11.95 7.75
CA GLU A 43 32.04 -12.27 6.52
C GLU A 43 32.20 -11.11 5.51
N GLY A 44 33.10 -11.25 4.54
CA GLY A 44 33.16 -10.36 3.38
C GLY A 44 32.29 -10.90 2.24
N VAL A 45 31.28 -10.16 1.80
CA VAL A 45 30.45 -10.50 0.64
C VAL A 45 30.69 -9.47 -0.44
N ALA A 46 31.18 -9.90 -1.62
CA ALA A 46 31.29 -9.06 -2.80
C ALA A 46 30.12 -9.38 -3.76
N GLU A 47 29.38 -8.36 -4.20
CA GLU A 47 28.30 -8.49 -5.19
C GLU A 47 28.53 -7.49 -6.32
N VAL A 48 28.72 -7.98 -7.54
CA VAL A 48 28.79 -7.16 -8.77
C VAL A 48 27.40 -7.12 -9.38
N ARG A 49 26.87 -5.92 -9.61
CA ARG A 49 25.51 -5.74 -10.18
C ARG A 49 25.58 -5.17 -11.60
N ALA A 50 24.57 -5.49 -12.41
CA ALA A 50 24.35 -4.85 -13.70
C ALA A 50 24.17 -3.33 -13.51
N GLY A 51 25.04 -2.53 -14.15
CA GLY A 51 25.11 -1.08 -13.99
C GLY A 51 26.46 -0.51 -13.53
N GLY A 52 27.57 -1.26 -13.63
CA GLY A 52 28.92 -0.72 -13.39
C GLY A 52 29.28 -0.51 -11.92
N VAL A 53 28.78 -1.36 -11.01
CA VAL A 53 28.95 -1.16 -9.57
C VAL A 53 29.34 -2.45 -8.84
N LEU A 54 30.43 -2.39 -8.07
CA LEU A 54 30.91 -3.43 -7.16
C LEU A 54 30.54 -3.08 -5.72
N ARG A 55 29.82 -3.95 -5.02
CA ARG A 55 29.56 -3.83 -3.57
C ARG A 55 30.42 -4.80 -2.78
N LEU A 56 30.99 -4.31 -1.68
CA LEU A 56 31.85 -5.06 -0.78
C LEU A 56 31.35 -4.87 0.66
N ARG A 57 30.97 -5.96 1.33
CA ARG A 57 30.69 -5.96 2.76
C ARG A 57 32.00 -6.11 3.53
N ALA A 58 32.31 -5.15 4.38
CA ALA A 58 33.56 -5.13 5.15
C ALA A 58 33.24 -5.15 6.64
N VAL A 59 33.77 -6.16 7.35
CA VAL A 59 33.48 -6.38 8.78
C VAL A 59 34.70 -6.07 9.66
N VAL A 60 35.84 -5.71 9.06
CA VAL A 60 37.11 -5.46 9.77
C VAL A 60 37.85 -4.31 9.07
N PRO A 61 38.74 -3.57 9.75
CA PRO A 61 39.59 -2.58 9.10
C PRO A 61 40.68 -3.20 8.25
N GLY A 62 41.07 -2.52 7.16
CA GLY A 62 42.08 -2.96 6.22
C GLY A 62 42.19 -2.03 5.00
N ARG A 63 43.16 -2.27 4.12
CA ARG A 63 43.36 -1.53 2.87
C ARG A 63 42.67 -2.27 1.74
N LEU A 64 41.80 -1.59 1.00
CA LEU A 64 41.10 -2.09 -0.18
C LEU A 64 41.73 -1.47 -1.43
N GLU A 65 42.02 -2.30 -2.42
CA GLU A 65 42.46 -1.92 -3.76
C GLU A 65 41.58 -2.66 -4.78
N VAL A 66 41.00 -1.93 -5.73
CA VAL A 66 40.20 -2.46 -6.84
C VAL A 66 40.83 -1.99 -8.14
N LYS A 67 41.22 -2.94 -8.99
CA LYS A 67 41.76 -2.68 -10.31
C LYS A 67 40.81 -3.17 -11.39
N VAL A 68 40.71 -2.45 -12.50
CA VAL A 68 40.00 -2.88 -13.71
C VAL A 68 40.95 -2.77 -14.89
N GLY A 69 41.15 -3.86 -15.64
CA GLY A 69 42.08 -3.88 -16.77
C GLY A 69 43.56 -3.66 -16.40
N GLY A 70 43.89 -3.67 -15.11
CA GLY A 70 45.24 -3.36 -14.59
C GLY A 70 45.39 -1.94 -14.03
N GLU A 71 44.41 -1.06 -14.23
CA GLU A 71 44.38 0.30 -13.66
C GLU A 71 43.66 0.32 -12.31
N VAL A 72 44.11 1.15 -11.37
CA VAL A 72 43.54 1.24 -10.01
C VAL A 72 42.30 2.15 -10.02
N GLU A 73 41.13 1.53 -9.99
CA GLU A 73 39.84 2.24 -9.95
C GLU A 73 39.50 2.78 -8.56
N ALA A 74 39.87 2.05 -7.51
CA ALA A 74 39.66 2.52 -6.15
C ALA A 74 40.73 1.98 -5.22
N GLU A 75 41.28 2.86 -4.40
CA GLU A 75 42.18 2.47 -3.32
C GLU A 75 41.87 3.27 -2.06
N CYS A 76 41.70 2.59 -0.93
CA CYS A 76 41.39 3.24 0.34
C CYS A 76 41.77 2.42 1.56
N HIS A 77 41.87 3.09 2.70
CA HIS A 77 41.85 2.48 4.02
C HIS A 77 40.41 2.40 4.53
N LEU A 78 39.91 1.18 4.76
CA LEU A 78 38.68 0.94 5.50
C LEU A 78 39.04 0.89 6.99
N GLY A 79 38.59 1.90 7.72
CA GLY A 79 38.78 2.06 9.16
C GLY A 79 37.46 2.01 9.92
N TRP A 80 37.55 1.96 11.25
CA TRP A 80 36.42 2.33 12.10
C TRP A 80 36.60 3.78 12.54
N GLY A 81 35.60 4.62 12.33
CA GLY A 81 35.55 5.95 12.91
C GLY A 81 35.43 5.91 14.43
N GLU A 82 35.55 7.06 15.09
CA GLU A 82 35.39 7.18 16.56
C GLU A 82 33.99 6.74 17.05
N ASP A 83 33.01 6.65 16.14
CA ASP A 83 31.64 6.20 16.40
C ASP A 83 31.43 4.69 16.15
N GLU A 84 32.51 3.93 16.01
CA GLU A 84 32.53 2.51 15.63
C GLU A 84 31.84 2.20 14.29
N ARG A 85 31.71 3.20 13.40
CA ARG A 85 31.12 3.00 12.07
C ARG A 85 32.19 2.97 10.98
N LEU A 86 31.88 2.26 9.90
CA LEU A 86 32.81 2.10 8.79
C LEU A 86 33.16 3.46 8.19
N ARG A 87 34.45 3.77 8.20
CA ARG A 87 35.07 4.97 7.65
C ARG A 87 35.97 4.57 6.48
N VAL A 88 35.99 5.41 5.46
CA VAL A 88 36.83 5.24 4.27
C VAL A 88 37.81 6.40 4.27
N ASP A 89 39.09 6.09 4.36
CA ASP A 89 40.20 7.04 4.40
C ASP A 89 41.04 6.92 3.11
N GLU A 90 41.53 8.05 2.61
CA GLU A 90 42.43 8.10 1.45
C GLU A 90 43.79 7.48 1.80
N VAL A 91 44.45 6.88 0.80
CA VAL A 91 45.86 6.48 0.92
C VAL A 91 46.72 7.71 0.60
N GLU A 92 47.69 8.05 1.46
CA GLU A 92 48.46 9.31 1.40
C GLU A 92 49.36 9.49 0.13
N GLU A 93 49.36 8.55 -0.83
CA GLU A 93 50.28 8.57 -1.99
C GLU A 93 49.57 8.78 -3.36
N GLU A 94 49.86 9.94 -3.96
CA GLU A 94 49.91 10.39 -5.37
C GLU A 94 48.90 9.95 -6.47
N THR A 95 47.90 9.11 -6.24
CA THR A 95 46.86 8.83 -7.29
C THR A 95 45.43 9.13 -6.83
N PRO A 96 44.69 10.04 -7.51
CA PRO A 96 43.32 10.39 -7.17
C PRO A 96 42.34 9.33 -7.69
N SER A 97 42.36 8.13 -7.11
CA SER A 97 41.34 7.12 -7.39
C SER A 97 40.06 7.43 -6.58
N PRO A 98 38.85 7.33 -7.15
CA PRO A 98 37.61 7.62 -6.45
C PRO A 98 37.42 6.73 -5.20
N LEU A 99 37.10 7.38 -4.07
CA LEU A 99 36.84 6.66 -2.82
C LEU A 99 35.56 5.81 -2.92
N PRO A 100 35.58 4.55 -2.41
CA PRO A 100 34.39 3.75 -2.29
C PRO A 100 33.29 4.43 -1.47
N ARG A 101 32.06 4.39 -1.95
CA ARG A 101 30.89 4.97 -1.28
C ARG A 101 30.35 4.02 -0.22
N VAL A 102 30.26 4.46 1.03
CA VAL A 102 29.59 3.67 2.09
C VAL A 102 28.08 3.64 1.84
N VAL A 103 27.53 2.46 1.56
CA VAL A 103 26.10 2.22 1.26
C VAL A 103 25.32 1.68 2.47
N SER A 104 26.01 1.06 3.43
CA SER A 104 25.43 0.70 4.71
C SER A 104 26.42 0.97 5.84
N ARG A 105 25.94 1.62 6.90
CA ARG A 105 26.67 1.88 8.15
C ARG A 105 26.06 1.10 9.34
N GLU A 106 25.23 0.09 9.06
CA GLU A 106 24.58 -0.69 10.10
C GLU A 106 25.58 -1.68 10.72
N PRO A 107 25.73 -1.71 12.06
CA PRO A 107 26.64 -2.64 12.75
C PRO A 107 26.44 -4.10 12.32
N GLY A 108 27.49 -4.70 11.75
CA GLY A 108 27.47 -6.06 11.22
C GLY A 108 26.86 -6.21 9.83
N ARG A 109 26.53 -5.13 9.13
CA ARG A 109 26.05 -5.07 7.73
C ARG A 109 26.70 -3.91 6.96
N GLU A 110 27.93 -3.56 7.29
CA GLU A 110 28.62 -2.43 6.69
C GLU A 110 29.10 -2.75 5.28
N GLU A 111 28.73 -1.90 4.33
CA GLU A 111 28.93 -2.14 2.90
C GLU A 111 29.50 -0.88 2.24
N VAL A 112 30.49 -1.07 1.35
CA VAL A 112 31.05 -0.06 0.47
C VAL A 112 30.79 -0.41 -0.99
N GLU A 113 30.64 0.62 -1.80
CA GLU A 113 30.27 0.54 -3.20
C GLU A 113 31.35 1.24 -4.04
N VAL A 114 31.95 0.52 -4.97
CA VAL A 114 32.95 1.03 -5.93
C VAL A 114 32.28 1.12 -7.30
N ALA A 115 32.26 2.32 -7.87
CA ALA A 115 31.87 2.49 -9.26
C ALA A 115 32.99 1.93 -10.14
N LEU A 116 32.63 1.09 -11.10
CA LEU A 116 33.53 0.57 -12.13
C LEU A 116 33.31 1.40 -13.40
N PRO A 117 34.36 1.65 -14.20
CA PRO A 117 34.23 2.39 -15.45
C PRO A 117 33.23 1.72 -16.40
N GLU A 118 32.38 2.53 -17.04
CA GLU A 118 31.34 2.04 -17.97
C GLU A 118 31.93 1.56 -19.30
N GLU A 119 33.15 2.02 -19.63
CA GLU A 119 33.89 1.66 -20.84
C GLU A 119 35.27 1.11 -20.45
N VAL A 120 35.58 -0.12 -20.87
CA VAL A 120 36.94 -0.65 -20.82
C VAL A 120 37.39 -0.87 -22.26
N GLU A 121 38.46 -0.18 -22.66
CA GLU A 121 39.04 -0.33 -24.00
C GLU A 121 39.44 -1.80 -24.23
N GLY A 122 38.75 -2.48 -25.16
CA GLY A 122 39.10 -3.84 -25.58
C GLY A 122 38.04 -4.92 -25.37
N GLY A 123 36.83 -4.59 -24.88
CA GLY A 123 35.68 -5.51 -24.84
C GLY A 123 35.75 -6.61 -23.77
N GLU A 124 36.90 -6.79 -23.12
CA GLU A 124 37.07 -7.69 -21.97
C GLU A 124 38.01 -7.07 -20.93
N ALA A 125 37.48 -6.82 -19.73
CA ALA A 125 38.24 -6.31 -18.60
C ALA A 125 38.37 -7.36 -17.51
N TRP A 126 39.49 -7.39 -16.80
CA TRP A 126 39.57 -8.12 -15.54
C TRP A 126 39.43 -7.15 -14.39
N VAL A 127 38.52 -7.42 -13.46
CA VAL A 127 38.47 -6.71 -12.19
C VAL A 127 39.21 -7.53 -11.14
N GLU A 128 40.21 -6.92 -10.52
CA GLU A 128 41.00 -7.49 -9.43
C GLU A 128 40.68 -6.73 -8.15
N VAL A 129 40.29 -7.44 -7.09
CA VAL A 129 40.09 -6.89 -5.76
C VAL A 129 41.15 -7.46 -4.85
N ARG A 130 41.94 -6.59 -4.23
CA ARG A 130 42.93 -6.91 -3.22
C ARG A 130 42.54 -6.23 -1.91
N TYR A 131 42.46 -7.00 -0.84
CA TYR A 131 42.14 -6.50 0.49
C TYR A 131 43.20 -6.96 1.50
N ALA A 132 44.04 -6.02 1.95
CA ALA A 132 45.05 -6.26 2.97
C ALA A 132 44.51 -5.94 4.35
N TRP A 133 44.65 -6.87 5.30
CA TRP A 133 44.10 -6.72 6.63
C TRP A 133 44.82 -5.62 7.43
N GLY A 134 44.07 -4.92 8.31
CA GLY A 134 44.65 -3.92 9.21
C GLY A 134 45.49 -4.52 10.35
N TRP A 135 46.05 -3.64 11.19
CA TRP A 135 47.04 -3.94 12.24
C TRP A 135 46.67 -5.10 13.19
N ARG A 136 45.39 -5.37 13.45
CA ARG A 136 44.96 -6.51 14.31
C ARG A 136 45.17 -7.90 13.66
N HIS A 137 45.51 -7.93 12.38
CA HIS A 137 45.70 -9.13 11.58
C HIS A 137 46.99 -9.08 10.76
N GLU A 138 47.98 -8.31 11.24
CA GLU A 138 49.30 -8.19 10.64
C GLU A 138 49.95 -9.58 10.49
N GLY A 139 50.42 -9.92 9.28
CA GLY A 139 50.95 -11.25 8.95
C GLY A 139 49.96 -12.22 8.27
N LYS A 140 48.66 -11.90 8.20
CA LYS A 140 47.72 -12.67 7.35
C LYS A 140 47.88 -12.29 5.87
N PRO A 141 47.86 -13.26 4.94
CA PRO A 141 47.95 -12.96 3.52
C PRO A 141 46.77 -12.08 3.07
N PRO A 142 47.01 -11.13 2.15
CA PRO A 142 45.94 -10.30 1.60
C PRO A 142 44.92 -11.17 0.85
N LEU A 143 43.66 -10.78 0.93
CA LEU A 143 42.60 -11.40 0.16
C LEU A 143 42.67 -10.88 -1.29
N GLU A 144 42.98 -11.75 -2.24
CA GLU A 144 43.04 -11.40 -3.66
C GLU A 144 41.99 -12.20 -4.46
N ARG A 145 41.22 -11.51 -5.31
CA ARG A 145 40.23 -12.12 -6.21
C ARG A 145 40.20 -11.40 -7.55
N ARG A 146 40.08 -12.16 -8.63
CA ARG A 146 40.06 -11.65 -10.01
C ARG A 146 38.85 -12.22 -10.76
N TRP A 147 38.13 -11.39 -11.51
CA TRP A 147 36.93 -11.75 -12.26
C TRP A 147 36.90 -11.05 -13.62
N ARG A 148 36.27 -11.67 -14.62
CA ARG A 148 36.19 -11.16 -16.00
C ARG A 148 34.88 -10.39 -16.18
N LEU A 149 34.97 -9.14 -16.61
CA LEU A 149 33.86 -8.26 -16.96
C LEU A 149 33.59 -8.38 -18.46
N VAL A 150 32.38 -8.78 -18.85
CA VAL A 150 31.92 -8.81 -20.24
C VAL A 150 30.83 -7.75 -20.38
N VAL A 151 31.13 -6.65 -21.08
CA VAL A 151 30.18 -5.55 -21.29
C VAL A 151 29.28 -5.92 -22.48
N GLY A 152 27.96 -5.93 -22.28
CA GLY A 152 27.00 -6.37 -23.30
C GLY A 152 26.88 -5.37 -24.46
N GLU A 153 26.95 -5.87 -25.70
CA GLU A 153 26.84 -5.14 -26.99
C GLU A 153 25.59 -4.23 -27.11
N GLU A 154 24.58 -4.45 -26.28
CA GLU A 154 23.28 -3.78 -26.33
C GLU A 154 23.33 -2.32 -25.85
N GLN A 155 24.24 -1.98 -24.94
CA GLN A 155 24.38 -0.62 -24.40
C GLN A 155 25.11 0.31 -25.36
N ALA A 156 26.13 -0.22 -26.06
CA ALA A 156 26.81 0.45 -27.17
C ALA A 156 25.87 0.70 -28.36
N ARG A 157 24.99 -0.26 -28.68
CA ARG A 157 23.95 -0.09 -29.72
C ARG A 157 22.93 0.98 -29.37
N ARG A 158 22.50 1.09 -28.11
CA ARG A 158 21.54 2.11 -27.66
C ARG A 158 22.08 3.53 -27.75
N GLN A 159 23.34 3.74 -27.36
CA GLN A 159 23.97 5.07 -27.44
C GLN A 159 24.27 5.48 -28.88
N ALA A 160 24.65 4.53 -29.74
CA ALA A 160 24.78 4.77 -31.18
C ALA A 160 23.42 5.12 -31.83
N LEU A 161 22.33 4.48 -31.41
CA LEU A 161 20.98 4.77 -31.91
C LEU A 161 20.46 6.15 -31.49
N VAL A 162 20.73 6.59 -30.25
CA VAL A 162 20.29 7.91 -29.77
C VAL A 162 21.05 9.03 -30.49
N LYS A 163 22.34 8.84 -30.74
CA LYS A 163 23.15 9.80 -31.50
C LYS A 163 22.75 9.86 -32.97
N ALA A 164 22.39 8.72 -33.58
CA ALA A 164 21.86 8.67 -34.93
C ALA A 164 20.45 9.30 -35.04
N PHE A 165 19.60 9.14 -34.03
CA PHE A 165 18.21 9.64 -34.05
C PHE A 165 18.09 11.17 -33.92
N GLU A 166 19.06 11.83 -33.26
CA GLU A 166 19.10 13.30 -33.12
C GLU A 166 19.70 14.01 -34.35
N GLU A 167 20.51 13.30 -35.14
CA GLU A 167 21.10 13.83 -36.39
C GLU A 167 20.17 13.64 -37.62
N GLU A 168 19.20 12.71 -37.57
CA GLU A 168 18.36 12.32 -38.72
C GLU A 168 16.98 13.00 -38.81
N PHE A 169 16.48 13.70 -37.76
CA PHE A 169 15.11 14.27 -37.76
C PHE A 169 15.02 15.73 -37.23
N PRO A 170 15.17 16.76 -38.08
CA PRO A 170 14.75 18.12 -37.75
C PRO A 170 13.21 18.21 -37.88
N LEU A 171 12.53 18.58 -36.78
CA LEU A 171 11.07 18.69 -36.72
C LEU A 171 10.55 19.90 -37.51
N GLU A 172 9.87 19.67 -38.64
CA GLU A 172 9.02 20.65 -39.32
C GLU A 172 7.61 20.72 -38.70
N GLU A 173 7.06 21.93 -38.57
CA GLU A 173 5.75 22.25 -38.02
C GLU A 173 4.60 21.78 -38.95
N ALA A 174 3.60 21.10 -38.38
CA ALA A 174 2.41 20.63 -39.09
C ALA A 174 1.34 21.74 -39.27
N PRO A 175 0.58 21.76 -40.38
CA PRO A 175 -0.38 22.82 -40.67
C PRO A 175 -1.74 22.62 -39.99
N ALA A 176 -2.40 23.73 -39.70
CA ALA A 176 -3.74 23.81 -39.12
C ALA A 176 -4.82 23.13 -39.99
N ARG A 177 -5.69 22.33 -39.36
CA ARG A 177 -6.85 21.69 -39.99
C ARG A 177 -8.04 22.66 -40.07
N ALA A 178 -8.63 22.76 -41.26
CA ALA A 178 -9.92 23.35 -41.51
C ALA A 178 -11.06 22.37 -41.16
N GLU A 179 -12.16 22.89 -40.62
CA GLU A 179 -13.39 22.14 -40.34
C GLU A 179 -14.22 21.97 -41.63
N PRO A 180 -14.88 20.81 -41.84
CA PRO A 180 -15.88 20.67 -42.89
C PRO A 180 -17.29 20.98 -42.36
N GLU A 181 -18.00 21.81 -43.12
CA GLU A 181 -19.43 22.08 -42.97
C GLU A 181 -20.28 20.91 -43.49
N GLY A 182 -21.33 20.59 -42.73
CA GLY A 182 -22.67 20.25 -43.26
C GLY A 182 -22.89 18.84 -43.82
N GLU A 183 -23.50 17.98 -43.01
CA GLU A 183 -24.51 17.03 -43.51
C GLU A 183 -25.53 16.70 -42.42
N GLN A 184 -26.80 16.97 -42.73
CA GLN A 184 -27.96 16.64 -41.90
C GLN A 184 -28.22 15.13 -41.96
N THR A 185 -28.13 14.43 -40.83
CA THR A 185 -28.69 13.09 -40.68
C THR A 185 -29.68 13.07 -39.52
N GLY A 186 -30.80 12.38 -39.76
CA GLY A 186 -32.05 12.48 -39.03
C GLY A 186 -31.95 12.30 -37.52
N GLU A 187 -32.93 12.91 -36.85
CA GLU A 187 -33.15 12.84 -35.41
C GLU A 187 -33.04 11.38 -34.91
N GLU A 188 -31.90 11.07 -34.28
CA GLU A 188 -31.75 9.84 -33.55
C GLU A 188 -32.74 9.84 -32.36
N PRO A 189 -33.35 8.70 -32.01
CA PRO A 189 -34.28 8.64 -30.89
C PRO A 189 -33.61 9.16 -29.60
N GLU A 190 -34.29 10.00 -28.82
CA GLU A 190 -33.75 10.61 -27.58
C GLU A 190 -33.12 9.62 -26.58
N TRP A 191 -33.45 8.33 -26.65
CA TRP A 191 -32.82 7.29 -25.81
C TRP A 191 -31.39 6.90 -26.26
N PHE A 192 -30.99 7.24 -27.49
CA PHE A 192 -29.68 6.91 -28.07
C PHE A 192 -28.55 7.80 -27.52
N GLU A 193 -28.83 9.10 -27.28
CA GLU A 193 -27.89 10.03 -26.64
C GLU A 193 -27.68 9.71 -25.15
N ALA A 194 -28.74 9.25 -24.46
CA ALA A 194 -28.71 8.93 -23.04
C ALA A 194 -27.81 7.74 -22.68
N LEU A 195 -27.52 6.85 -23.62
CA LEU A 195 -26.74 5.63 -23.40
C LEU A 195 -25.22 5.81 -23.61
N GLY A 196 -24.78 6.85 -24.32
CA GLY A 196 -23.37 7.10 -24.62
C GLY A 196 -22.78 6.18 -25.70
N SER A 197 -21.89 6.71 -26.54
CA SER A 197 -21.30 5.97 -27.67
C SER A 197 -20.33 4.86 -27.21
N PRO A 198 -20.22 3.73 -27.94
CA PRO A 198 -19.26 2.67 -27.63
C PRO A 198 -17.82 3.21 -27.68
N GLN A 199 -17.01 2.82 -26.70
CA GLN A 199 -15.61 3.24 -26.61
C GLN A 199 -14.66 2.07 -26.84
N VAL A 200 -13.67 2.26 -27.72
CA VAL A 200 -12.64 1.25 -28.01
C VAL A 200 -11.64 1.18 -26.85
N VAL A 201 -11.36 -0.03 -26.36
CA VAL A 201 -10.35 -0.24 -25.32
C VAL A 201 -8.95 -0.17 -25.94
N ALA A 202 -8.15 0.82 -25.55
CA ALA A 202 -6.91 1.16 -26.25
C ALA A 202 -5.85 0.03 -26.32
N HIS A 203 -5.81 -0.86 -25.33
CA HIS A 203 -4.86 -1.99 -25.27
C HIS A 203 -5.45 -3.31 -25.80
N GLN A 204 -6.76 -3.34 -26.05
CA GLN A 204 -7.48 -4.44 -26.71
C GLN A 204 -8.50 -3.84 -27.69
N PRO A 205 -8.06 -3.33 -28.86
CA PRO A 205 -8.93 -2.59 -29.78
C PRO A 205 -10.16 -3.36 -30.26
N GLU A 206 -10.12 -4.69 -30.22
CA GLU A 206 -11.26 -5.56 -30.52
C GLU A 206 -12.33 -5.61 -29.42
N VAL A 207 -12.07 -5.02 -28.25
CA VAL A 207 -12.98 -4.92 -27.11
C VAL A 207 -13.53 -3.49 -27.03
N LEU A 208 -14.85 -3.37 -26.95
CA LEU A 208 -15.55 -2.10 -26.79
C LEU A 208 -16.29 -2.05 -25.46
N ARG A 209 -16.21 -0.89 -24.79
CA ARG A 209 -17.03 -0.55 -23.63
C ARG A 209 -18.40 -0.08 -24.11
N VAL A 210 -19.44 -0.74 -23.63
CA VAL A 210 -20.85 -0.46 -23.90
C VAL A 210 -21.61 -0.26 -22.58
N PRO A 211 -22.79 0.35 -22.58
CA PRO A 211 -23.58 0.56 -21.36
C PRO A 211 -23.98 -0.79 -20.76
N ALA A 212 -23.78 -1.02 -19.45
CA ALA A 212 -24.08 -2.34 -18.86
C ALA A 212 -25.56 -2.72 -18.88
N GLN A 213 -26.46 -1.75 -19.06
CA GLN A 213 -27.90 -1.98 -19.11
C GLN A 213 -28.44 -2.23 -20.53
N ALA A 214 -27.59 -2.13 -21.55
CA ALA A 214 -28.00 -2.40 -22.92
C ALA A 214 -28.19 -3.91 -23.14
N SER A 215 -29.36 -4.30 -23.65
CA SER A 215 -29.60 -5.67 -24.10
C SER A 215 -28.66 -6.05 -25.24
N ARG A 216 -28.41 -7.35 -25.47
CA ARG A 216 -27.58 -7.80 -26.61
C ARG A 216 -28.09 -7.29 -27.95
N ALA A 217 -29.41 -7.18 -28.12
CA ALA A 217 -30.02 -6.62 -29.32
C ALA A 217 -29.73 -5.12 -29.46
N GLN A 218 -29.80 -4.35 -28.37
CA GLN A 218 -29.42 -2.93 -28.39
C GLN A 218 -27.92 -2.74 -28.64
N VAL A 219 -27.07 -3.58 -28.04
CA VAL A 219 -25.63 -3.58 -28.32
C VAL A 219 -25.37 -3.95 -29.78
N ALA A 220 -26.07 -4.95 -30.33
CA ALA A 220 -25.96 -5.34 -31.73
C ALA A 220 -26.38 -4.19 -32.66
N GLU A 221 -27.51 -3.56 -32.38
CA GLU A 221 -28.01 -2.40 -33.10
C GLU A 221 -27.00 -1.24 -33.05
N GLN A 222 -26.43 -0.96 -31.89
CA GLN A 222 -25.45 0.12 -31.70
C GLN A 222 -24.11 -0.15 -32.43
N LEU A 223 -23.64 -1.40 -32.42
CA LEU A 223 -22.35 -1.78 -33.00
C LEU A 223 -22.41 -2.05 -34.51
N PHE A 224 -23.50 -2.68 -34.97
CA PHE A 224 -23.63 -3.21 -36.34
C PHE A 224 -24.76 -2.55 -37.14
N GLY A 225 -25.66 -1.80 -36.49
CA GLY A 225 -26.88 -1.27 -37.14
C GLY A 225 -27.98 -2.31 -37.35
N GLU A 226 -27.87 -3.48 -36.70
CA GLU A 226 -28.84 -4.54 -36.80
C GLU A 226 -28.99 -5.29 -35.46
N ALA A 227 -30.17 -5.20 -34.85
CA ALA A 227 -30.51 -5.90 -33.60
C ALA A 227 -30.36 -7.43 -33.68
N GLY A 228 -30.44 -8.02 -34.88
CA GLY A 228 -30.24 -9.46 -35.13
C GLY A 228 -28.77 -9.92 -35.06
N ALA A 229 -27.80 -9.01 -35.12
CA ALA A 229 -26.37 -9.33 -35.16
C ALA A 229 -25.78 -9.72 -33.78
N VAL A 230 -26.60 -10.23 -32.86
CA VAL A 230 -26.17 -10.64 -31.51
C VAL A 230 -25.10 -11.73 -31.51
N GLY A 231 -24.90 -12.46 -32.62
CA GLY A 231 -23.84 -13.46 -32.78
C GLY A 231 -22.46 -12.86 -33.15
N ALA A 232 -22.40 -11.58 -33.52
CA ALA A 232 -21.19 -10.92 -34.02
C ALA A 232 -20.24 -10.43 -32.92
N PHE A 233 -20.60 -10.58 -31.64
CA PHE A 233 -19.78 -10.20 -30.49
C PHE A 233 -19.98 -11.12 -29.28
N ASP A 234 -19.00 -11.14 -28.38
CA ASP A 234 -19.05 -11.80 -27.08
C ASP A 234 -19.00 -10.77 -25.96
N GLU A 235 -19.67 -11.04 -24.85
CA GLU A 235 -19.46 -10.27 -23.62
C GLU A 235 -18.17 -10.72 -22.95
N GLU A 236 -17.41 -9.78 -22.41
CA GLU A 236 -16.13 -10.02 -21.75
C GLU A 236 -16.03 -9.20 -20.47
N ALA A 237 -15.45 -9.79 -19.42
CA ALA A 237 -15.12 -9.06 -18.21
C ALA A 237 -13.92 -8.15 -18.50
N CYS A 238 -14.05 -6.85 -18.24
CA CYS A 238 -12.95 -5.90 -18.34
C CYS A 238 -12.68 -5.30 -16.98
N GLU A 239 -11.40 -5.05 -16.69
CA GLU A 239 -11.00 -4.23 -15.56
C GLU A 239 -11.67 -2.85 -15.70
N GLY A 240 -12.34 -2.43 -14.62
CA GLY A 240 -12.98 -1.11 -14.54
C GLY A 240 -11.95 0.00 -14.77
N PRO A 241 -12.38 1.23 -15.12
CA PRO A 241 -11.46 2.37 -15.11
C PRO A 241 -10.80 2.48 -13.72
N GLU A 242 -9.48 2.73 -13.69
CA GLU A 242 -8.73 2.98 -12.45
C GLU A 242 -9.31 4.18 -11.68
N ASP A 243 -9.97 5.09 -12.40
CA ASP A 243 -10.69 6.22 -11.85
C ASP A 243 -12.09 5.78 -11.43
N GLY A 244 -12.29 5.57 -10.13
CA GLY A 244 -13.51 5.03 -9.49
C GLY A 244 -14.82 5.83 -9.66
N GLY A 245 -15.13 6.31 -10.87
CA GLY A 245 -16.32 7.08 -11.22
C GLY A 245 -17.35 6.29 -12.04
N SER A 246 -18.44 5.91 -11.37
CA SER A 246 -19.84 6.07 -11.82
C SER A 246 -20.22 5.70 -13.27
N LEU A 247 -20.58 4.42 -13.45
CA LEU A 247 -21.63 3.81 -14.31
C LEU A 247 -21.07 2.49 -14.84
N LEU A 248 -21.64 1.36 -14.40
CA LEU A 248 -21.27 0.03 -14.86
C LEU A 248 -21.32 0.03 -16.40
N ARG A 249 -20.17 -0.11 -17.06
CA ARG A 249 -20.07 -0.35 -18.50
C ARG A 249 -19.68 -1.80 -18.70
N ALA A 250 -20.45 -2.54 -19.47
CA ALA A 250 -20.08 -3.88 -19.92
C ALA A 250 -19.02 -3.77 -21.01
N CYS A 251 -18.22 -4.82 -21.20
CA CYS A 251 -17.30 -4.90 -22.32
C CYS A 251 -17.72 -6.00 -23.27
N VAL A 252 -17.55 -5.74 -24.57
CA VAL A 252 -17.89 -6.68 -25.62
C VAL A 252 -16.72 -6.83 -26.60
N ARG A 253 -16.29 -8.06 -26.84
CA ARG A 253 -15.32 -8.41 -27.86
C ARG A 253 -16.02 -8.65 -29.18
N VAL A 254 -15.66 -7.89 -30.20
CA VAL A 254 -16.24 -8.02 -31.54
C VAL A 254 -15.58 -9.17 -32.27
N ARG A 255 -16.39 -10.14 -32.72
CA ARG A 255 -15.92 -11.25 -33.57
C ARG A 255 -15.80 -10.81 -35.02
N GLN A 256 -16.78 -10.06 -35.51
CA GLN A 256 -16.87 -9.62 -36.90
C GLN A 256 -16.58 -8.13 -37.01
N VAL A 257 -15.31 -7.74 -36.85
CA VAL A 257 -14.89 -6.32 -36.91
C VAL A 257 -15.30 -5.66 -38.23
N GLU A 258 -15.34 -6.43 -39.32
CA GLU A 258 -15.76 -5.95 -40.63
C GLU A 258 -17.24 -5.58 -40.71
N ALA A 259 -18.09 -6.20 -39.88
CA ALA A 259 -19.52 -5.93 -39.82
C ALA A 259 -19.86 -4.69 -38.97
N LEU A 260 -18.90 -4.14 -38.22
CA LEU A 260 -19.13 -2.92 -37.43
C LEU A 260 -19.55 -1.76 -38.31
N ARG A 261 -20.35 -0.85 -37.73
CA ARG A 261 -20.65 0.45 -38.34
C ARG A 261 -19.35 1.14 -38.78
N PRO A 262 -19.33 1.82 -39.95
CA PRO A 262 -18.10 2.33 -40.54
C PRO A 262 -17.23 3.18 -39.60
N GLU A 263 -17.86 4.00 -38.76
CA GLU A 263 -17.19 4.91 -37.82
C GLU A 263 -16.49 4.14 -36.70
N LEU A 264 -17.16 3.14 -36.13
CA LEU A 264 -16.60 2.27 -35.09
C LEU A 264 -15.51 1.38 -35.67
N ARG A 265 -15.71 0.81 -36.86
CA ARG A 265 -14.69 0.05 -37.59
C ARG A 265 -13.41 0.87 -37.81
N ALA A 266 -13.56 2.13 -38.24
CA ALA A 266 -12.43 3.04 -38.43
C ALA A 266 -11.71 3.38 -37.11
N ARG A 267 -12.43 3.48 -35.99
CA ARG A 267 -11.82 3.67 -34.65
C ARG A 267 -11.03 2.45 -34.20
N VAL A 268 -11.60 1.24 -34.35
CA VAL A 268 -10.93 -0.03 -34.03
C VAL A 268 -9.66 -0.19 -34.87
N ARG A 269 -9.73 0.06 -36.19
CA ARG A 269 -8.55 0.01 -37.07
C ARG A 269 -7.47 1.00 -36.67
N ARG A 270 -7.80 2.26 -36.43
CA ARG A 270 -6.82 3.25 -35.96
C ARG A 270 -6.14 2.84 -34.65
N ALA A 271 -6.89 2.25 -33.72
CA ALA A 271 -6.32 1.75 -32.47
C ALA A 271 -5.42 0.51 -32.69
N LEU A 272 -5.75 -0.36 -33.66
CA LEU A 272 -4.90 -1.48 -34.06
C LEU A 272 -3.60 -1.02 -34.73
N GLU A 273 -3.64 -0.02 -35.61
CA GLU A 273 -2.44 0.56 -36.23
C GLU A 273 -1.52 1.18 -35.17
N ALA A 274 -2.06 2.01 -34.28
CA ALA A 274 -1.30 2.58 -33.17
C ALA A 274 -0.72 1.50 -32.24
N GLN A 275 -1.40 0.36 -32.09
CA GLN A 275 -0.84 -0.77 -31.36
C GLN A 275 0.29 -1.45 -32.16
N LEU A 276 0.13 -1.67 -33.46
CA LEU A 276 1.14 -2.28 -34.32
C LEU A 276 2.43 -1.44 -34.36
N GLU A 277 2.32 -0.11 -34.43
CA GLU A 277 3.46 0.82 -34.35
C GLU A 277 4.21 0.68 -33.02
N ARG A 278 3.49 0.53 -31.90
CA ARG A 278 4.11 0.27 -30.58
C ARG A 278 4.80 -1.10 -30.53
N GLU A 279 4.27 -2.09 -31.23
CA GLU A 279 4.93 -3.40 -31.35
C GLU A 279 6.20 -3.31 -32.17
N GLU A 280 6.20 -2.59 -33.27
CA GLU A 280 7.41 -2.36 -34.06
C GLU A 280 8.49 -1.68 -33.21
N ALA A 281 8.13 -0.64 -32.46
CA ALA A 281 9.04 0.04 -31.54
C ALA A 281 9.58 -0.89 -30.45
N TRP A 282 8.73 -1.75 -29.89
CA TRP A 282 9.14 -2.75 -28.89
C TRP A 282 10.07 -3.81 -29.50
N LEU A 283 9.75 -4.31 -30.70
CA LEU A 283 10.56 -5.30 -31.40
C LEU A 283 11.95 -4.77 -31.70
N ARG A 284 12.12 -3.49 -32.06
CA ARG A 284 13.44 -2.86 -32.28
C ARG A 284 14.38 -2.97 -31.07
N GLY A 285 13.85 -3.04 -29.86
CA GLY A 285 14.61 -3.24 -28.62
C GLY A 285 14.36 -4.58 -27.91
N TRP A 286 13.86 -5.58 -28.64
CA TRP A 286 13.59 -6.92 -28.11
C TRP A 286 14.87 -7.75 -28.04
N GLU A 287 15.02 -8.46 -26.93
CA GLU A 287 16.14 -9.38 -26.66
C GLU A 287 15.69 -10.84 -26.65
N PRO A 288 16.54 -11.80 -27.08
CA PRO A 288 16.21 -13.24 -27.05
C PRO A 288 15.76 -13.77 -25.69
N THR A 289 16.19 -13.16 -24.57
CA THR A 289 15.75 -13.53 -23.21
C THR A 289 14.27 -13.21 -22.94
N GLN A 290 13.62 -12.43 -23.80
CA GLN A 290 12.21 -12.04 -23.71
C GLN A 290 11.30 -12.91 -24.59
N THR A 291 11.69 -14.16 -24.89
CA THR A 291 10.91 -15.10 -25.72
C THR A 291 9.47 -15.28 -25.23
N VAL A 292 9.24 -15.40 -23.92
CA VAL A 292 7.89 -15.55 -23.33
C VAL A 292 7.01 -14.33 -23.63
N ALA A 293 7.58 -13.12 -23.51
CA ALA A 293 6.85 -11.88 -23.79
C ALA A 293 6.55 -11.74 -25.29
N LEU A 294 7.48 -12.15 -26.15
CA LEU A 294 7.27 -12.17 -27.60
C LEU A 294 6.23 -13.20 -28.01
N ALA A 295 6.25 -14.40 -27.42
CA ALA A 295 5.27 -15.44 -27.66
C ALA A 295 3.86 -14.99 -27.23
N GLU A 296 3.72 -14.36 -26.06
CA GLU A 296 2.44 -13.79 -25.62
C GLU A 296 1.93 -12.72 -26.60
N ARG A 297 2.78 -11.76 -26.98
CA ARG A 297 2.43 -10.72 -27.96
C ARG A 297 2.03 -11.33 -29.31
N GLY A 298 2.78 -12.32 -29.78
CA GLY A 298 2.45 -13.05 -30.99
C GLY A 298 1.09 -13.75 -30.92
N LEU A 299 0.77 -14.38 -29.79
CA LEU A 299 -0.54 -14.99 -29.56
C LEU A 299 -1.67 -13.95 -29.45
N VAL A 300 -1.42 -12.77 -28.90
CA VAL A 300 -2.36 -11.63 -28.93
C VAL A 300 -2.69 -11.26 -30.37
N TRP A 301 -1.67 -11.08 -31.22
CA TRP A 301 -1.89 -10.77 -32.64
C TRP A 301 -2.53 -11.93 -33.40
N ALA A 302 -2.23 -13.18 -33.04
CA ALA A 302 -2.88 -14.34 -33.62
C ALA A 302 -4.40 -14.37 -33.36
N GLN A 303 -4.87 -13.80 -32.24
CA GLN A 303 -6.32 -13.61 -32.00
C GLN A 303 -6.95 -12.56 -32.93
N ARG A 304 -6.15 -11.78 -33.65
CA ARG A 304 -6.59 -10.72 -34.58
C ARG A 304 -6.40 -11.08 -36.05
N ALA A 305 -6.09 -12.34 -36.36
CA ALA A 305 -5.78 -12.80 -37.73
C ALA A 305 -6.94 -12.59 -38.72
N GLU A 306 -8.18 -12.53 -38.23
CA GLU A 306 -9.37 -12.32 -39.05
C GLU A 306 -9.65 -10.83 -39.33
N VAL A 307 -9.10 -9.91 -38.53
CA VAL A 307 -9.30 -8.47 -38.71
C VAL A 307 -8.46 -7.97 -39.86
N ARG A 308 -9.10 -7.28 -40.81
CA ARG A 308 -8.44 -6.79 -42.03
C ARG A 308 -8.16 -5.30 -41.91
N ASP A 309 -7.00 -4.90 -42.44
CA ASP A 309 -6.68 -3.48 -42.65
C ASP A 309 -7.42 -2.93 -43.89
N GLU A 310 -7.18 -1.66 -44.22
CA GLU A 310 -7.80 -1.01 -45.39
C GLU A 310 -7.44 -1.66 -46.73
N GLN A 311 -6.35 -2.44 -46.77
CA GLN A 311 -5.86 -3.13 -47.96
C GLN A 311 -6.28 -4.61 -48.00
N GLY A 312 -7.10 -5.06 -47.04
CA GLY A 312 -7.53 -6.46 -46.95
C GLY A 312 -6.47 -7.41 -46.37
N ARG A 313 -5.36 -6.91 -45.83
CA ARG A 313 -4.33 -7.74 -45.17
C ARG A 313 -4.73 -8.00 -43.72
N GLY A 314 -4.45 -9.21 -43.22
CA GLY A 314 -4.72 -9.55 -41.82
C GLY A 314 -3.73 -8.85 -40.89
N TYR A 315 -4.19 -8.32 -39.76
CA TYR A 315 -3.28 -7.68 -38.79
C TYR A 315 -2.25 -8.66 -38.20
N PHE A 316 -2.57 -9.95 -38.10
CA PHE A 316 -1.59 -10.96 -37.72
C PHE A 316 -0.51 -11.15 -38.79
N ASP A 317 -0.88 -11.20 -40.07
CA ASP A 317 0.08 -11.29 -41.18
C ASP A 317 0.99 -10.06 -41.20
N ARG A 318 0.48 -8.87 -40.87
CA ARG A 318 1.27 -7.64 -40.75
C ARG A 318 2.23 -7.67 -39.57
N TYR A 319 1.78 -8.13 -38.40
CA TYR A 319 2.66 -8.35 -37.25
C TYR A 319 3.78 -9.34 -37.57
N LEU A 320 3.46 -10.46 -38.24
CA LEU A 320 4.48 -11.41 -38.70
C LEU A 320 5.44 -10.79 -39.72
N GLY A 321 4.96 -9.87 -40.55
CA GLY A 321 5.80 -9.05 -41.43
C GLY A 321 6.85 -8.22 -40.68
N LEU A 322 6.52 -7.69 -39.50
CA LEU A 322 7.49 -7.00 -38.63
C LEU A 322 8.60 -7.94 -38.14
N LEU A 323 8.29 -9.24 -38.05
CA LEU A 323 9.20 -10.26 -37.57
C LEU A 323 9.99 -10.94 -38.72
N GLU A 324 9.59 -10.78 -39.98
CA GLU A 324 10.16 -11.51 -41.14
C GLU A 324 11.68 -11.38 -41.26
N GLY A 325 12.22 -10.18 -41.02
CA GLY A 325 13.66 -9.93 -41.05
C GLY A 325 14.48 -10.73 -40.03
N ARG A 326 13.82 -11.48 -39.15
CA ARG A 326 14.43 -12.29 -38.08
C ARG A 326 14.34 -13.79 -38.33
N ARG A 327 13.73 -14.23 -39.42
CA ARG A 327 13.71 -15.66 -39.77
C ARG A 327 15.09 -16.11 -40.23
N VAL A 328 15.44 -17.32 -39.84
CA VAL A 328 16.69 -17.97 -40.24
C VAL A 328 16.34 -19.08 -41.23
N GLU A 329 17.19 -19.31 -42.22
CA GLU A 329 17.02 -20.43 -43.13
C GLU A 329 17.58 -21.71 -42.50
N VAL A 330 16.70 -22.70 -42.31
CA VAL A 330 16.98 -23.97 -41.65
C VAL A 330 16.50 -25.07 -42.59
N GLU A 331 17.42 -25.89 -43.09
CA GLU A 331 17.12 -26.98 -44.04
C GLU A 331 16.31 -26.53 -45.28
N GLY A 332 16.60 -25.32 -45.79
CA GLY A 332 15.91 -24.74 -46.95
C GLY A 332 14.50 -24.20 -46.66
N LYS A 333 14.12 -24.10 -45.38
CA LYS A 333 12.88 -23.46 -44.92
C LYS A 333 13.21 -22.26 -44.04
N ARG A 334 12.52 -21.13 -44.24
CA ARG A 334 12.63 -19.99 -43.32
C ARG A 334 11.90 -20.31 -42.01
N GLU A 335 12.61 -20.37 -40.90
CA GLU A 335 12.08 -20.75 -39.59
C GLU A 335 12.32 -19.66 -38.53
N TRP A 336 11.53 -19.74 -37.46
CA TRP A 336 11.55 -18.83 -36.30
C TRP A 336 12.41 -19.41 -35.16
N ASP A 337 13.63 -19.82 -35.48
CA ASP A 337 14.46 -20.61 -34.57
C ASP A 337 14.86 -19.89 -33.28
N PHE A 338 14.92 -18.56 -33.30
CA PHE A 338 15.27 -17.75 -32.13
C PHE A 338 14.26 -17.83 -30.96
N LEU A 339 13.08 -18.41 -31.19
CA LEU A 339 12.02 -18.50 -30.18
C LEU A 339 12.15 -19.74 -29.27
N GLY A 340 13.07 -20.68 -29.53
CA GLY A 340 13.32 -21.86 -28.68
C GLY A 340 12.13 -22.83 -28.55
N GLU A 341 12.06 -23.63 -27.47
CA GLU A 341 10.90 -24.53 -27.22
C GLU A 341 9.61 -23.75 -26.93
N ASP A 342 9.69 -22.53 -26.40
CA ASP A 342 8.55 -21.62 -26.23
C ASP A 342 7.96 -21.13 -27.57
N SER A 343 8.66 -21.38 -28.69
CA SER A 343 8.21 -21.06 -30.05
C SER A 343 7.10 -21.93 -30.57
N GLU A 344 6.94 -23.15 -30.04
CA GLU A 344 6.00 -24.16 -30.57
C GLU A 344 4.60 -23.55 -30.74
N GLN A 345 4.27 -22.62 -29.87
CA GLN A 345 2.95 -22.02 -29.69
C GLN A 345 2.70 -20.93 -30.72
N LEU A 346 3.70 -20.10 -30.97
CA LEU A 346 3.65 -19.14 -32.06
C LEU A 346 3.75 -19.88 -33.39
N LYS A 347 4.62 -20.90 -33.53
CA LYS A 347 4.71 -21.76 -34.71
C LYS A 347 3.36 -22.43 -35.01
N LYS A 348 2.69 -22.99 -33.99
CA LYS A 348 1.33 -23.56 -34.09
C LYS A 348 0.29 -22.50 -34.46
N ALA A 349 0.34 -21.30 -33.86
CA ALA A 349 -0.58 -20.22 -34.20
C ALA A 349 -0.37 -19.70 -35.63
N VAL A 350 0.88 -19.59 -36.10
CA VAL A 350 1.20 -19.23 -37.49
C VAL A 350 0.68 -20.31 -38.43
N ALA A 351 0.99 -21.59 -38.18
CA ALA A 351 0.51 -22.72 -38.99
C ALA A 351 -1.02 -22.79 -39.08
N LEU A 352 -1.73 -22.40 -38.01
CA LEU A 352 -3.20 -22.44 -37.97
C LEU A 352 -3.89 -21.17 -38.49
N ARG A 353 -3.23 -20.00 -38.45
CA ARG A 353 -3.94 -18.70 -38.60
C ARG A 353 -3.33 -17.74 -39.61
N ALA A 354 -2.05 -17.90 -39.95
CA ALA A 354 -1.41 -17.02 -40.92
C ALA A 354 -1.80 -17.46 -42.34
N ARG A 355 -2.14 -16.50 -43.21
CA ARG A 355 -2.52 -16.81 -44.60
C ARG A 355 -1.36 -16.69 -45.57
N GLN A 356 -0.37 -15.87 -45.23
CA GLN A 356 0.76 -15.54 -46.09
C GLN A 356 2.06 -16.20 -45.65
N TRP A 357 2.03 -16.94 -44.54
CA TRP A 357 3.21 -17.44 -43.86
C TRP A 357 3.13 -18.95 -43.69
N GLU A 358 4.08 -19.66 -44.29
CA GLU A 358 4.27 -21.10 -44.06
C GLU A 358 5.30 -21.33 -42.96
N THR A 359 5.12 -22.40 -42.18
CA THR A 359 6.09 -22.87 -41.18
C THR A 359 6.41 -24.33 -41.44
N GLY A 360 7.61 -24.79 -41.08
CA GLY A 360 7.93 -26.22 -41.06
C GLY A 360 7.20 -27.00 -39.97
N TYR A 361 6.53 -26.30 -39.04
CA TYR A 361 5.76 -26.89 -37.96
C TYR A 361 4.50 -27.57 -38.49
N ARG A 362 4.43 -28.89 -38.30
CA ARG A 362 3.24 -29.69 -38.61
C ARG A 362 2.41 -29.84 -37.35
N VAL A 363 1.18 -29.33 -37.39
CA VAL A 363 0.20 -29.50 -36.31
C VAL A 363 -0.16 -30.99 -36.21
N THR A 364 0.46 -31.70 -35.27
CA THR A 364 0.31 -33.17 -35.11
C THR A 364 -0.98 -33.57 -34.41
N ASP A 365 -1.62 -32.64 -33.71
CA ASP A 365 -2.93 -32.75 -33.07
C ASP A 365 -4.06 -32.20 -33.95
N GLY A 366 -3.82 -32.11 -35.26
CA GLY A 366 -4.81 -31.73 -36.28
C GLY A 366 -5.85 -32.82 -36.56
N VAL A 367 -6.43 -33.40 -35.51
CA VAL A 367 -7.64 -34.24 -35.60
C VAL A 367 -8.66 -33.61 -34.65
N PRO A 368 -9.92 -33.40 -35.10
CA PRO A 368 -10.88 -32.51 -34.44
C PRO A 368 -11.28 -32.89 -33.00
N GLU A 369 -10.79 -34.01 -32.47
CA GLU A 369 -10.99 -34.52 -31.12
C GLU A 369 -9.66 -34.57 -30.35
N LEU A 370 -9.52 -33.67 -29.37
CA LEU A 370 -8.32 -33.56 -28.54
C LEU A 370 -8.32 -34.64 -27.45
N LYS A 371 -7.19 -35.31 -27.28
CA LYS A 371 -6.99 -36.36 -26.28
C LYS A 371 -6.48 -35.78 -24.96
N PRO A 372 -6.69 -36.50 -23.83
CA PRO A 372 -6.04 -36.17 -22.57
C PRO A 372 -4.52 -35.97 -22.75
N GLY A 373 -4.01 -34.81 -22.30
CA GLY A 373 -2.63 -34.38 -22.43
C GLY A 373 -2.37 -33.36 -23.55
N ASP A 374 -3.25 -33.26 -24.54
CA ASP A 374 -3.11 -32.32 -25.67
C ASP A 374 -3.20 -30.87 -25.20
N VAL A 375 -2.47 -29.96 -25.86
CA VAL A 375 -2.38 -28.55 -25.45
C VAL A 375 -3.30 -27.68 -26.31
N VAL A 376 -4.28 -27.05 -25.66
CA VAL A 376 -5.29 -26.20 -26.32
C VAL A 376 -4.99 -24.71 -26.27
N GLY A 377 -4.09 -24.31 -25.39
CA GLY A 377 -3.68 -22.92 -25.25
C GLY A 377 -2.63 -22.72 -24.18
N ARG A 378 -2.38 -21.45 -23.84
CA ARG A 378 -1.46 -21.07 -22.76
C ARG A 378 -2.05 -19.96 -21.91
N CYS A 379 -1.69 -20.04 -20.65
CA CYS A 379 -1.96 -19.08 -19.61
C CYS A 379 -0.70 -18.24 -19.38
N TYR A 380 -0.80 -16.92 -19.34
CA TYR A 380 0.29 -15.99 -19.01
C TYR A 380 -0.08 -15.17 -17.77
N PHE A 381 0.85 -15.12 -16.82
CA PHE A 381 0.66 -14.46 -15.52
C PHE A 381 1.98 -13.88 -15.00
N THR A 382 1.91 -13.05 -13.96
CA THR A 382 3.08 -12.40 -13.38
C THR A 382 3.42 -13.04 -12.04
N LEU A 383 4.64 -13.58 -11.89
CA LEU A 383 5.17 -14.03 -10.61
C LEU A 383 5.85 -12.85 -9.89
N GLY A 384 5.69 -12.76 -8.56
CA GLY A 384 6.14 -11.64 -7.71
C GLY A 384 7.59 -11.14 -7.90
N LEU A 385 7.94 -10.00 -7.28
CA LEU A 385 9.11 -9.18 -7.64
C LEU A 385 10.47 -9.92 -7.66
N PRO A 386 11.28 -9.73 -8.73
CA PRO A 386 10.99 -8.89 -9.89
C PRO A 386 9.99 -9.59 -10.82
N ALA A 387 8.98 -8.85 -11.29
CA ALA A 387 7.84 -9.31 -12.08
C ALA A 387 8.27 -10.12 -13.32
N ARG A 388 8.47 -11.43 -13.16
CA ARG A 388 8.76 -12.33 -14.27
C ARG A 388 7.43 -12.78 -14.85
N ARG A 389 7.24 -12.55 -16.15
CA ARG A 389 6.15 -13.19 -16.88
C ARG A 389 6.42 -14.67 -16.94
N ALA A 390 5.48 -15.44 -16.41
CA ALA A 390 5.47 -16.89 -16.50
C ALA A 390 4.32 -17.31 -17.42
N SER A 391 4.45 -18.52 -17.95
CA SER A 391 3.37 -19.11 -18.74
C SER A 391 3.23 -20.59 -18.49
N VAL A 392 1.99 -21.08 -18.52
CA VAL A 392 1.63 -22.48 -18.27
C VAL A 392 0.76 -22.99 -19.40
N ALA A 393 1.11 -24.16 -19.94
CA ALA A 393 0.32 -24.84 -20.96
C ALA A 393 -1.03 -25.28 -20.40
N VAL A 394 -2.10 -25.04 -21.17
CA VAL A 394 -3.45 -25.48 -20.84
C VAL A 394 -3.70 -26.81 -21.55
N ARG A 395 -3.79 -27.88 -20.76
CA ARG A 395 -3.91 -29.26 -21.27
C ARG A 395 -5.34 -29.77 -21.14
N VAL A 396 -5.77 -30.56 -22.12
CA VAL A 396 -7.00 -31.32 -22.05
C VAL A 396 -6.85 -32.41 -20.99
N LEU A 397 -7.77 -32.43 -20.03
CA LEU A 397 -7.92 -33.53 -19.08
C LEU A 397 -8.81 -34.63 -19.64
N ARG A 398 -9.97 -34.23 -20.17
CA ARG A 398 -10.96 -35.14 -20.77
C ARG A 398 -12.01 -34.38 -21.58
N PRO A 399 -12.64 -35.00 -22.58
CA PRO A 399 -13.82 -34.45 -23.23
C PRO A 399 -15.01 -34.37 -22.26
N LEU A 400 -15.85 -33.36 -22.42
CA LEU A 400 -17.05 -33.10 -21.62
C LEU A 400 -18.32 -33.05 -22.48
N VAL A 401 -18.25 -32.44 -23.66
CA VAL A 401 -19.41 -32.29 -24.55
C VAL A 401 -18.98 -32.23 -26.01
N GLU A 402 -19.84 -32.74 -26.89
CA GLU A 402 -19.77 -32.54 -28.34
C GLU A 402 -21.15 -32.11 -28.85
N GLU A 403 -21.20 -31.04 -29.64
CA GLU A 403 -22.45 -30.45 -30.14
C GLU A 403 -22.28 -29.85 -31.54
N ARG A 404 -23.37 -29.75 -32.30
CA ARG A 404 -23.33 -29.25 -33.70
C ARG A 404 -23.21 -27.74 -33.85
N THR A 405 -23.46 -26.99 -32.79
CA THR A 405 -23.36 -25.53 -32.81
C THR A 405 -22.62 -25.04 -31.59
N GLN A 406 -21.94 -23.89 -31.74
CA GLN A 406 -21.14 -23.29 -30.67
C GLN A 406 -21.99 -23.03 -29.44
N GLU A 407 -23.18 -22.48 -29.65
CA GLU A 407 -24.08 -22.05 -28.61
C GLU A 407 -24.55 -23.26 -27.79
N ARG A 408 -24.92 -24.36 -28.46
CA ARG A 408 -25.36 -25.59 -27.77
C ARG A 408 -24.23 -26.21 -26.94
N ALA A 409 -23.04 -26.26 -27.53
CA ALA A 409 -21.84 -26.76 -26.86
C ALA A 409 -21.51 -25.93 -25.62
N LEU A 410 -21.59 -24.60 -25.76
CA LEU A 410 -21.29 -23.67 -24.68
C LEU A 410 -22.30 -23.78 -23.54
N VAL A 411 -23.60 -23.85 -23.84
CA VAL A 411 -24.67 -24.05 -22.84
C VAL A 411 -24.41 -25.34 -22.06
N ARG A 412 -24.15 -26.47 -22.74
CA ARG A 412 -23.85 -27.74 -22.06
C ARG A 412 -22.56 -27.71 -21.27
N LEU A 413 -21.50 -27.11 -21.80
CA LEU A 413 -20.19 -27.04 -21.15
C LEU A 413 -20.25 -26.20 -19.86
N ARG A 414 -20.98 -25.07 -19.89
CA ARG A 414 -21.18 -24.20 -18.72
C ARG A 414 -22.00 -24.86 -17.63
N ASN A 415 -23.04 -25.61 -18.02
CA ASN A 415 -24.00 -26.24 -17.12
C ASN A 415 -23.70 -27.71 -16.80
N GLY A 416 -22.56 -28.24 -17.27
CA GLY A 416 -22.13 -29.61 -17.01
C GLY A 416 -21.66 -29.80 -15.56
N PRO A 417 -21.42 -31.05 -15.11
CA PRO A 417 -21.02 -31.34 -13.73
C PRO A 417 -19.58 -30.92 -13.39
N TRP A 418 -18.72 -30.72 -14.39
CA TRP A 418 -17.33 -30.29 -14.17
C TRP A 418 -17.28 -28.81 -13.74
N ARG A 419 -16.58 -28.54 -12.64
CA ARG A 419 -16.49 -27.20 -12.01
C ARG A 419 -15.16 -26.48 -12.26
N GLY A 420 -14.12 -27.24 -12.63
CA GLY A 420 -12.80 -26.68 -12.95
C GLY A 420 -12.77 -25.92 -14.27
N PRO A 421 -11.57 -25.49 -14.70
CA PRO A 421 -11.38 -24.79 -15.96
C PRO A 421 -11.85 -25.64 -17.14
N ARG A 422 -12.44 -24.98 -18.15
CA ARG A 422 -13.00 -25.61 -19.34
C ARG A 422 -12.52 -24.90 -20.60
N ALA A 423 -12.43 -25.64 -21.70
CA ALA A 423 -12.17 -25.08 -23.01
C ALA A 423 -13.21 -25.58 -24.02
N LEU A 424 -13.78 -24.67 -24.81
CA LEU A 424 -14.60 -25.00 -25.96
C LEU A 424 -13.77 -24.77 -27.22
N VAL A 425 -13.60 -25.82 -28.04
CA VAL A 425 -12.79 -25.79 -29.25
C VAL A 425 -13.67 -26.16 -30.46
N PRO A 426 -13.65 -25.37 -31.55
CA PRO A 426 -14.30 -25.78 -32.79
C PRO A 426 -13.48 -26.86 -33.50
N GLY A 427 -14.17 -27.88 -33.98
CA GLY A 427 -13.63 -28.89 -34.88
C GLY A 427 -13.80 -28.49 -36.34
N GLU A 428 -12.90 -28.99 -37.19
CA GLU A 428 -12.97 -28.81 -38.64
C GLU A 428 -14.19 -29.48 -39.28
N ASP A 429 -14.78 -30.44 -38.59
CA ASP A 429 -16.01 -31.14 -38.95
C ASP A 429 -17.28 -30.33 -38.65
N GLY A 430 -17.14 -29.07 -38.22
CA GLY A 430 -18.23 -28.19 -37.83
C GLY A 430 -18.84 -28.51 -36.47
N LEU A 431 -18.32 -29.51 -35.76
CA LEU A 431 -18.71 -29.81 -34.39
C LEU A 431 -17.94 -28.94 -33.40
N TRP A 432 -18.55 -28.67 -32.26
CA TRP A 432 -17.98 -27.91 -31.16
C TRP A 432 -17.79 -28.84 -29.97
N ARG A 433 -16.54 -28.93 -29.49
CA ARG A 433 -16.16 -29.86 -28.44
C ARG A 433 -15.70 -29.12 -27.20
N GLY A 434 -16.29 -29.44 -26.07
CA GLY A 434 -15.94 -28.91 -24.76
C GLY A 434 -15.10 -29.90 -23.99
N TYR A 435 -14.06 -29.40 -23.34
CA TYR A 435 -13.06 -30.17 -22.60
C TYR A 435 -12.90 -29.63 -21.19
N ALA A 436 -12.67 -30.53 -20.24
CA ALA A 436 -12.05 -30.18 -18.96
C ALA A 436 -10.59 -29.88 -19.24
N VAL A 437 -10.07 -28.80 -18.68
CA VAL A 437 -8.66 -28.42 -18.87
C VAL A 437 -7.99 -28.09 -17.56
N GLU A 438 -6.67 -28.25 -17.53
CA GLU A 438 -5.83 -27.87 -16.40
C GLU A 438 -4.63 -27.05 -16.87
N GLY A 439 -4.09 -26.25 -15.96
CA GLY A 439 -2.79 -25.62 -16.13
C GLY A 439 -1.77 -26.48 -15.39
N VAL A 440 -0.84 -27.11 -16.10
CA VAL A 440 0.18 -27.96 -15.45
C VAL A 440 1.07 -27.09 -14.57
N ASN A 441 0.93 -27.28 -13.27
CA ASN A 441 1.43 -26.36 -12.28
C ASN A 441 2.82 -26.81 -11.77
N LEU A 442 3.85 -25.98 -11.91
CA LEU A 442 5.17 -26.24 -11.32
C LEU A 442 5.33 -25.64 -9.90
N THR A 443 4.38 -24.81 -9.43
CA THR A 443 4.61 -23.95 -8.24
C THR A 443 3.41 -23.79 -7.28
N GLY A 444 2.33 -24.53 -7.45
CA GLY A 444 1.17 -24.49 -6.54
C GLY A 444 0.30 -23.22 -6.64
N VAL A 445 0.50 -22.39 -7.66
CA VAL A 445 -0.34 -21.22 -7.99
C VAL A 445 -1.33 -21.64 -9.07
N GLU A 446 -2.64 -21.67 -8.84
CA GLU A 446 -3.60 -22.08 -9.87
C GLU A 446 -3.92 -20.93 -10.84
N PRO A 447 -3.19 -20.78 -11.96
CA PRO A 447 -3.24 -19.53 -12.69
C PRO A 447 -4.50 -19.46 -13.56
N LEU A 448 -5.19 -20.58 -13.80
CA LEU A 448 -6.47 -20.62 -14.49
C LEU A 448 -7.64 -20.09 -13.65
N GLU A 449 -7.44 -19.96 -12.34
CA GLU A 449 -8.45 -19.41 -11.40
C GLU A 449 -8.26 -17.90 -11.19
N ASP A 450 -7.05 -17.38 -11.43
CA ASP A 450 -6.76 -15.95 -11.29
C ASP A 450 -7.39 -15.13 -12.43
N ALA A 451 -8.19 -14.13 -12.07
CA ALA A 451 -8.80 -13.19 -13.00
C ALA A 451 -7.76 -12.34 -13.74
N GLY A 452 -6.58 -12.10 -13.15
CA GLY A 452 -5.47 -11.36 -13.76
C GLY A 452 -4.69 -12.15 -14.82
N THR A 453 -4.95 -13.46 -14.94
CA THR A 453 -4.29 -14.32 -15.92
C THR A 453 -4.87 -14.14 -17.32
N ARG A 454 -3.98 -14.05 -18.32
CA ARG A 454 -4.34 -13.98 -19.74
C ARG A 454 -4.30 -15.37 -20.39
N LEU A 455 -5.40 -15.76 -21.03
CA LEU A 455 -5.55 -17.07 -21.66
C LEU A 455 -5.63 -16.92 -23.18
N TYR A 456 -4.77 -17.64 -23.91
CA TYR A 456 -4.73 -17.62 -25.36
C TYR A 456 -4.90 -19.02 -25.92
N GLY A 457 -5.90 -19.21 -26.78
CA GLY A 457 -6.19 -20.50 -27.43
C GLY A 457 -5.45 -20.61 -28.75
N TYR A 458 -4.93 -21.80 -29.04
CA TYR A 458 -4.21 -22.03 -30.30
C TYR A 458 -5.19 -22.13 -31.47
N TYR A 459 -6.26 -22.90 -31.31
CA TYR A 459 -7.28 -23.07 -32.34
C TYR A 459 -8.16 -21.81 -32.46
N PRO A 460 -8.39 -21.29 -33.67
CA PRO A 460 -9.36 -20.21 -33.90
C PRO A 460 -10.70 -20.48 -33.23
N GLY A 461 -11.32 -19.48 -32.61
CA GLY A 461 -12.61 -19.64 -31.94
C GLY A 461 -12.59 -20.41 -30.61
N THR A 462 -11.42 -20.84 -30.12
CA THR A 462 -11.30 -21.45 -28.79
C THR A 462 -11.78 -20.50 -27.70
N ARG A 463 -12.61 -20.99 -26.78
CA ARG A 463 -13.02 -20.26 -25.59
C ARG A 463 -12.61 -20.98 -24.32
N PHE A 464 -11.92 -20.26 -23.44
CA PHE A 464 -11.74 -20.71 -22.08
C PHE A 464 -12.90 -20.23 -21.21
N ILE A 465 -13.31 -21.08 -20.28
CA ILE A 465 -14.32 -20.77 -19.26
C ILE A 465 -13.65 -21.08 -17.94
N ARG A 466 -13.40 -20.05 -17.14
CA ARG A 466 -12.79 -20.23 -15.81
C ARG A 466 -13.76 -20.93 -14.84
N PRO A 467 -13.26 -21.51 -13.74
CA PRO A 467 -14.10 -21.84 -12.61
C PRO A 467 -14.89 -20.60 -12.17
N GLY A 468 -16.17 -20.77 -11.85
CA GLY A 468 -17.04 -19.66 -11.43
C GLY A 468 -17.36 -18.61 -12.52
N GLU A 469 -16.96 -18.82 -13.79
CA GLU A 469 -17.29 -17.87 -14.86
C GLU A 469 -18.73 -18.03 -15.36
N TRP A 470 -19.64 -17.24 -14.79
CA TRP A 470 -21.07 -17.25 -15.11
C TRP A 470 -21.42 -16.18 -16.15
N ARG A 471 -22.41 -16.44 -17.01
CA ARG A 471 -22.89 -15.46 -17.99
C ARG A 471 -24.02 -14.67 -17.34
N PRO A 472 -23.86 -13.36 -17.10
CA PRO A 472 -24.95 -12.56 -16.58
C PRO A 472 -26.16 -12.72 -17.50
N GLY A 473 -27.32 -13.00 -16.90
CA GLY A 473 -28.55 -13.26 -17.64
C GLY A 473 -29.05 -11.98 -18.29
N VAL A 474 -28.58 -11.68 -19.50
CA VAL A 474 -29.19 -10.63 -20.32
C VAL A 474 -30.54 -11.16 -20.79
N GLU A 475 -31.61 -10.43 -20.44
CA GLU A 475 -32.97 -10.72 -20.86
C GLU A 475 -33.04 -10.90 -22.38
N GLY A 476 -33.13 -12.16 -22.78
CA GLY A 476 -33.04 -12.56 -24.17
C GLY A 476 -33.46 -14.01 -24.30
N ARG A 477 -34.77 -14.24 -24.18
CA ARG A 477 -35.45 -15.51 -24.53
C ARG A 477 -35.32 -15.76 -26.05
N GLY A 478 -34.10 -15.92 -26.54
CA GLY A 478 -33.84 -16.39 -27.90
C GLY A 478 -34.30 -17.85 -27.99
N GLY A 479 -35.47 -18.07 -28.60
CA GLY A 479 -36.23 -19.34 -28.58
C GLY A 479 -35.55 -20.57 -29.19
N GLY A 480 -34.32 -20.46 -29.71
CA GLY A 480 -33.63 -21.59 -30.35
C GLY A 480 -33.06 -22.67 -29.41
N GLN A 481 -32.91 -22.38 -28.11
CA GLN A 481 -32.20 -23.27 -27.16
C GLN A 481 -32.92 -23.54 -25.84
N GLU A 482 -34.14 -23.03 -25.69
CA GLU A 482 -34.93 -23.18 -24.48
C GLU A 482 -35.12 -24.66 -24.10
N GLY A 483 -35.42 -25.52 -25.07
CA GLY A 483 -35.57 -26.97 -24.84
C GLY A 483 -34.29 -27.65 -24.32
N LEU A 484 -33.11 -27.23 -24.78
CA LEU A 484 -31.83 -27.76 -24.28
C LEU A 484 -31.57 -27.32 -22.84
N ARG A 485 -31.76 -26.03 -22.56
CA ARG A 485 -31.62 -25.47 -21.21
C ARG A 485 -32.60 -26.11 -20.23
N ARG A 486 -33.85 -26.34 -20.65
CA ARG A 486 -34.88 -27.01 -19.86
C ARG A 486 -34.49 -28.45 -19.53
N ALA A 487 -33.98 -29.20 -20.52
CA ALA A 487 -33.51 -30.57 -20.30
C ALA A 487 -32.33 -30.64 -19.32
N LEU A 488 -31.37 -29.70 -19.42
CA LEU A 488 -30.24 -29.60 -18.47
C LEU A 488 -30.71 -29.27 -17.05
N LEU A 489 -31.67 -28.36 -16.92
CA LEU A 489 -32.28 -28.02 -15.64
C LEU A 489 -32.97 -29.24 -15.00
N GLU A 490 -33.81 -29.93 -15.77
CA GLU A 490 -34.57 -31.10 -15.28
C GLU A 490 -33.63 -32.24 -14.88
N GLN A 491 -32.57 -32.48 -15.66
CA GLN A 491 -31.53 -33.44 -15.33
C GLN A 491 -30.81 -33.08 -14.02
N ALA A 492 -30.42 -31.82 -13.84
CA ALA A 492 -29.74 -31.37 -12.63
C ALA A 492 -30.63 -31.44 -11.39
N LEU A 493 -31.90 -31.04 -11.51
CA LEU A 493 -32.89 -31.14 -10.44
C LEU A 493 -33.18 -32.60 -10.05
N ALA A 494 -33.22 -33.52 -11.01
CA ALA A 494 -33.45 -34.94 -10.75
C ALA A 494 -32.23 -35.64 -10.11
N ALA A 495 -31.02 -35.18 -10.42
CA ALA A 495 -29.79 -35.77 -9.91
C ALA A 495 -29.39 -35.25 -8.52
N ALA A 496 -29.84 -34.06 -8.14
CA ALA A 496 -29.40 -33.42 -6.91
C ALA A 496 -30.21 -33.83 -5.68
N THR A 497 -29.50 -34.02 -4.57
CA THR A 497 -30.08 -34.22 -3.24
C THR A 497 -29.47 -33.23 -2.25
N ALA A 498 -30.00 -33.15 -1.02
CA ALA A 498 -29.42 -32.25 -0.02
C ALA A 498 -27.98 -32.65 0.33
N GLU A 499 -27.70 -33.95 0.34
CA GLU A 499 -26.41 -34.55 0.60
C GLU A 499 -25.45 -34.43 -0.61
N GLU A 500 -25.99 -34.42 -1.84
CA GLU A 500 -25.25 -34.37 -3.10
C GLU A 500 -25.80 -33.24 -4.02
N PRO A 501 -25.53 -31.96 -3.72
CA PRO A 501 -26.06 -30.82 -4.46
C PRO A 501 -25.29 -30.49 -5.74
N GLU A 502 -24.19 -31.20 -6.05
CA GLU A 502 -23.18 -30.82 -7.03
C GLU A 502 -23.73 -30.59 -8.43
N ALA A 503 -24.75 -31.35 -8.83
CA ALA A 503 -25.42 -31.19 -10.12
C ALA A 503 -26.03 -29.78 -10.30
N LEU A 504 -26.45 -29.13 -9.22
CA LEU A 504 -27.03 -27.78 -9.23
C LEU A 504 -25.95 -26.69 -9.24
N LEU A 505 -24.80 -26.94 -8.60
CA LEU A 505 -23.81 -25.91 -8.26
C LEU A 505 -23.19 -25.16 -9.45
N GLY A 506 -23.37 -25.63 -10.67
CA GLY A 506 -22.89 -24.90 -11.85
C GLY A 506 -23.90 -24.76 -12.95
N LEU A 507 -25.17 -24.69 -12.58
CA LEU A 507 -26.18 -24.13 -13.47
C LEU A 507 -25.95 -22.63 -13.65
N ASP A 508 -25.82 -22.18 -14.88
CA ASP A 508 -25.63 -20.78 -15.27
C ASP A 508 -26.97 -20.00 -15.20
N HIS A 509 -26.92 -18.67 -15.20
CA HIS A 509 -28.10 -17.82 -15.06
C HIS A 509 -29.19 -18.11 -16.10
N GLU A 510 -28.81 -18.43 -17.34
CA GLU A 510 -29.75 -18.75 -18.42
C GLU A 510 -30.56 -20.03 -18.18
N VAL A 511 -30.01 -21.01 -17.45
CA VAL A 511 -30.70 -22.25 -17.10
C VAL A 511 -31.52 -22.05 -15.83
N LEU A 512 -30.96 -21.34 -14.85
CA LEU A 512 -31.66 -21.00 -13.61
C LEU A 512 -32.86 -20.07 -13.86
N GLY A 513 -32.83 -19.26 -14.92
CA GLY A 513 -33.95 -18.43 -15.37
C GLY A 513 -35.18 -19.24 -15.82
N LEU A 514 -35.01 -20.53 -16.13
CA LEU A 514 -36.11 -21.43 -16.50
C LEU A 514 -36.80 -22.11 -15.31
N LEU A 515 -36.28 -21.92 -14.09
CA LEU A 515 -36.89 -22.47 -12.89
C LEU A 515 -38.32 -21.92 -12.74
N THR A 516 -39.29 -22.82 -12.60
CA THR A 516 -40.60 -22.45 -12.05
C THR A 516 -40.45 -22.05 -10.58
N ALA A 517 -41.42 -21.29 -10.04
CA ALA A 517 -41.42 -20.91 -8.62
C ALA A 517 -41.25 -22.13 -7.68
N GLY A 518 -41.92 -23.24 -7.96
CA GLY A 518 -41.81 -24.47 -7.17
C GLY A 518 -40.44 -25.15 -7.29
N GLN A 519 -39.86 -25.22 -8.49
CA GLN A 519 -38.51 -25.77 -8.68
C GLN A 519 -37.44 -24.90 -8.03
N ARG A 520 -37.62 -23.57 -8.08
CA ARG A 520 -36.73 -22.61 -7.41
C ARG A 520 -36.73 -22.85 -5.91
N GLN A 521 -37.91 -23.03 -5.30
CA GLN A 521 -38.02 -23.39 -3.89
C GLN A 521 -37.35 -24.73 -3.58
N GLY A 522 -37.60 -25.78 -4.36
CA GLY A 522 -36.97 -27.09 -4.16
C GLY A 522 -35.44 -27.06 -4.28
N LEU A 523 -34.90 -26.28 -5.22
CA LEU A 523 -33.45 -26.06 -5.35
C LEU A 523 -32.88 -25.40 -4.10
N LEU A 524 -33.52 -24.34 -3.60
CA LEU A 524 -33.10 -23.67 -2.36
C LEU A 524 -33.17 -24.61 -1.17
N GLU A 525 -34.24 -25.39 -1.01
CA GLU A 525 -34.37 -26.37 0.06
C GLU A 525 -33.26 -27.42 0.02
N THR A 526 -32.86 -27.84 -1.18
CA THR A 526 -31.75 -28.79 -1.40
C THR A 526 -30.43 -28.19 -0.92
N VAL A 527 -30.07 -27.00 -1.39
CA VAL A 527 -28.79 -26.34 -1.07
C VAL A 527 -28.75 -25.88 0.40
N LEU A 528 -29.85 -25.30 0.87
CA LEU A 528 -29.94 -24.76 2.23
C LEU A 528 -30.12 -25.86 3.27
N GLY A 529 -30.74 -26.99 2.91
CA GLY A 529 -31.03 -28.12 3.79
C GLY A 529 -29.82 -29.01 4.05
N GLY A 530 -28.91 -29.11 3.08
CA GLY A 530 -27.73 -29.95 3.10
C GLY A 530 -26.48 -29.37 3.78
N PRO A 531 -25.37 -30.13 3.82
CA PRO A 531 -24.09 -29.67 4.34
C PRO A 531 -23.35 -28.72 3.40
N ALA A 532 -23.89 -28.43 2.20
CA ALA A 532 -23.26 -27.63 1.15
C ALA A 532 -22.63 -26.33 1.69
N LEU A 533 -23.41 -25.52 2.41
CA LEU A 533 -23.00 -24.24 3.01
C LEU A 533 -22.02 -24.35 4.19
N THR A 534 -21.70 -25.57 4.63
CA THR A 534 -20.78 -25.85 5.75
C THR A 534 -19.64 -26.78 5.37
N SER A 535 -19.53 -27.11 4.09
CA SER A 535 -18.55 -28.05 3.54
C SER A 535 -17.53 -27.32 2.67
N ALA A 536 -16.65 -28.08 2.00
CA ALA A 536 -15.77 -27.52 0.96
C ALA A 536 -16.54 -26.88 -0.21
N LEU A 537 -17.84 -27.19 -0.37
CA LEU A 537 -18.73 -26.64 -1.41
C LEU A 537 -19.40 -25.32 -1.01
N ALA A 538 -19.03 -24.71 0.12
CA ALA A 538 -19.74 -23.55 0.65
C ALA A 538 -19.69 -22.37 -0.32
N GLN A 539 -18.57 -22.16 -1.01
CA GLN A 539 -18.44 -21.08 -1.99
C GLN A 539 -19.38 -21.27 -3.17
N GLU A 540 -19.35 -22.44 -3.80
CA GLU A 540 -20.16 -22.75 -4.98
C GLU A 540 -21.64 -22.77 -4.65
N ALA A 541 -22.00 -23.23 -3.45
CA ALA A 541 -23.38 -23.18 -2.95
C ALA A 541 -23.88 -21.73 -2.84
N VAL A 542 -23.06 -20.80 -2.35
CA VAL A 542 -23.47 -19.39 -2.27
C VAL A 542 -23.50 -18.73 -3.64
N GLU A 543 -22.55 -19.03 -4.52
CA GLU A 543 -22.59 -18.57 -5.91
C GLU A 543 -23.86 -19.06 -6.63
N LEU A 544 -24.28 -20.30 -6.40
CA LEU A 544 -25.55 -20.81 -6.92
C LEU A 544 -26.74 -20.02 -6.36
N LEU A 545 -26.79 -19.77 -5.05
CA LEU A 545 -27.86 -18.99 -4.43
C LEU A 545 -27.94 -17.57 -5.03
N ALA A 546 -26.79 -16.91 -5.21
CA ALA A 546 -26.75 -15.58 -5.82
C ALA A 546 -27.25 -15.59 -7.27
N ARG A 547 -26.88 -16.61 -8.04
CA ARG A 547 -27.37 -16.77 -9.42
C ARG A 547 -28.86 -17.04 -9.48
N VAL A 548 -29.39 -17.90 -8.60
CA VAL A 548 -30.83 -18.18 -8.48
C VAL A 548 -31.59 -16.89 -8.19
N VAL A 549 -31.08 -16.08 -7.26
CA VAL A 549 -31.65 -14.77 -6.93
C VAL A 549 -31.66 -13.85 -8.14
N ALA A 550 -30.51 -13.67 -8.79
CA ALA A 550 -30.38 -12.81 -9.97
C ALA A 550 -31.17 -13.29 -11.19
N SER A 551 -31.45 -14.59 -11.31
CA SER A 551 -32.21 -15.17 -12.42
C SER A 551 -33.70 -15.32 -12.12
N THR A 552 -34.20 -14.82 -10.98
CA THR A 552 -35.60 -14.96 -10.59
C THR A 552 -36.45 -13.88 -11.26
N PRO A 553 -37.49 -14.19 -12.03
CA PRO A 553 -38.39 -13.18 -12.59
C PRO A 553 -38.95 -12.23 -11.51
N ALA A 554 -39.18 -10.97 -11.89
CA ALA A 554 -39.65 -9.94 -10.97
C ALA A 554 -40.95 -10.33 -10.23
N GLU A 555 -41.87 -10.98 -10.94
CA GLU A 555 -43.15 -11.49 -10.43
C GLU A 555 -42.99 -12.64 -9.42
N ASP A 556 -41.95 -13.46 -9.58
CA ASP A 556 -41.67 -14.61 -8.72
C ASP A 556 -40.83 -14.24 -7.50
N PHE A 557 -40.19 -13.07 -7.53
CA PHE A 557 -39.21 -12.68 -6.52
C PHE A 557 -39.80 -12.61 -5.11
N ALA A 558 -41.07 -12.22 -4.96
CA ALA A 558 -41.74 -12.18 -3.65
C ALA A 558 -41.90 -13.56 -2.99
N ALA A 559 -41.99 -14.65 -3.77
CA ALA A 559 -42.00 -16.01 -3.23
C ALA A 559 -40.60 -16.47 -2.81
N LEU A 560 -39.60 -16.14 -3.62
CA LEU A 560 -38.19 -16.38 -3.31
C LEU A 560 -37.77 -15.63 -2.02
N GLU A 561 -38.08 -14.34 -1.94
CA GLU A 561 -37.83 -13.50 -0.78
C GLU A 561 -38.36 -14.15 0.48
N ARG A 562 -39.64 -14.58 0.51
CA ARG A 562 -40.23 -15.26 1.67
C ARG A 562 -39.45 -16.51 2.11
N THR A 563 -38.90 -17.25 1.15
CA THR A 563 -38.09 -18.46 1.42
C THR A 563 -36.74 -18.10 2.03
N LEU A 564 -36.03 -17.14 1.44
CA LEU A 564 -34.74 -16.65 1.96
C LEU A 564 -34.89 -15.97 3.33
N MET A 565 -36.05 -15.33 3.54
CA MET A 565 -36.42 -14.67 4.77
C MET A 565 -36.93 -15.62 5.86
N HIS A 566 -37.04 -16.91 5.58
CA HIS A 566 -37.38 -17.86 6.64
C HIS A 566 -36.28 -17.82 7.74
N PRO A 567 -36.61 -17.66 9.04
CA PRO A 567 -35.61 -17.37 10.07
C PRO A 567 -34.47 -18.39 10.17
N LYS A 568 -34.72 -19.67 9.87
CA LYS A 568 -33.68 -20.70 9.82
C LYS A 568 -32.73 -20.53 8.64
N VAL A 569 -33.26 -20.12 7.49
CA VAL A 569 -32.51 -19.89 6.25
C VAL A 569 -31.68 -18.63 6.41
N LEU A 570 -32.31 -17.53 6.80
CA LEU A 570 -31.65 -16.24 6.99
C LEU A 570 -30.49 -16.34 7.99
N ARG A 571 -30.66 -17.04 9.12
CA ARG A 571 -29.56 -17.28 10.08
C ARG A 571 -28.41 -18.13 9.52
N ARG A 572 -28.67 -19.01 8.54
CA ARG A 572 -27.62 -19.77 7.84
C ARG A 572 -26.87 -18.87 6.86
N LEU A 573 -27.59 -18.03 6.11
CA LEU A 573 -27.00 -17.07 5.18
C LEU A 573 -26.14 -16.01 5.88
N LEU A 574 -26.57 -15.53 7.05
CA LEU A 574 -25.80 -14.61 7.90
C LEU A 574 -24.54 -15.23 8.52
N ARG A 575 -24.29 -16.54 8.37
CA ARG A 575 -23.08 -17.23 8.87
C ARG A 575 -22.04 -17.51 7.79
N LEU A 576 -22.34 -17.17 6.53
CA LEU A 576 -21.42 -17.35 5.41
C LEU A 576 -20.22 -16.40 5.53
N GLU A 577 -19.12 -16.69 4.82
CA GLU A 577 -17.92 -15.86 4.87
C GLU A 577 -17.92 -14.77 3.78
N GLY A 578 -17.24 -13.64 4.05
CA GLY A 578 -17.55 -12.34 3.45
C GLY A 578 -17.78 -12.26 1.93
N PRO A 579 -16.83 -12.64 1.06
CA PRO A 579 -16.98 -12.47 -0.39
C PRO A 579 -18.27 -13.11 -0.95
N GLN A 580 -18.71 -14.19 -0.33
CA GLN A 580 -19.89 -14.96 -0.70
C GLN A 580 -21.19 -14.23 -0.27
N GLN A 581 -21.19 -13.57 0.89
CA GLN A 581 -22.33 -12.78 1.38
C GLN A 581 -22.58 -11.54 0.54
N ALA A 582 -21.51 -10.81 0.19
CA ALA A 582 -21.60 -9.61 -0.63
C ALA A 582 -22.22 -9.90 -1.99
N LEU A 583 -21.85 -11.03 -2.62
CA LEU A 583 -22.39 -11.48 -3.90
C LEU A 583 -23.91 -11.75 -3.82
N LEU A 584 -24.36 -12.51 -2.83
CA LEU A 584 -25.77 -12.82 -2.63
C LEU A 584 -26.60 -11.57 -2.31
N GLY A 585 -26.06 -10.67 -1.48
CA GLY A 585 -26.70 -9.38 -1.16
C GLY A 585 -26.88 -8.49 -2.40
N GLN A 586 -25.85 -8.39 -3.25
CA GLN A 586 -25.93 -7.62 -4.50
C GLN A 586 -27.00 -8.19 -5.44
N ALA A 587 -26.99 -9.50 -5.66
CA ALA A 587 -27.98 -10.17 -6.48
C ALA A 587 -29.41 -9.88 -5.96
N PHE A 588 -29.60 -9.93 -4.65
CA PHE A 588 -30.89 -9.65 -4.04
C PHE A 588 -31.34 -8.20 -4.24
N THR A 589 -30.45 -7.23 -4.06
CA THR A 589 -30.78 -5.82 -4.28
C THR A 589 -31.11 -5.52 -5.73
N LEU A 590 -30.33 -6.03 -6.67
CA LEU A 590 -30.62 -5.86 -8.10
C LEU A 590 -32.01 -6.42 -8.43
N GLN A 591 -32.35 -7.59 -7.90
CA GLN A 591 -33.66 -8.18 -8.16
C GLN A 591 -34.81 -7.49 -7.43
N ALA A 592 -34.55 -6.92 -6.25
CA ALA A 592 -35.51 -6.07 -5.55
C ALA A 592 -35.81 -4.79 -6.34
N LEU A 593 -34.80 -4.15 -6.95
CA LEU A 593 -34.98 -2.99 -7.85
C LEU A 593 -35.85 -3.35 -9.04
N ALA A 594 -35.56 -4.49 -9.67
CA ALA A 594 -36.30 -4.94 -10.86
C ALA A 594 -37.77 -5.26 -10.53
N SER A 595 -38.04 -5.75 -9.33
CA SER A 595 -39.36 -6.26 -8.94
C SER A 595 -40.26 -5.25 -8.24
N ALA A 596 -39.73 -4.16 -7.70
CA ALA A 596 -40.49 -3.07 -7.10
C ALA A 596 -40.01 -1.74 -7.69
N PRO A 597 -40.84 -1.01 -8.46
CA PRO A 597 -40.47 0.34 -8.88
C PRO A 597 -40.19 1.17 -7.63
N LEU A 598 -38.99 1.75 -7.57
CA LEU A 598 -38.62 2.69 -6.52
C LEU A 598 -39.69 3.79 -6.46
N PRO A 599 -40.41 4.00 -5.34
CA PRO A 599 -41.07 5.27 -5.17
C PRO A 599 -39.98 6.34 -5.21
N LEU A 600 -40.10 7.32 -6.11
CA LEU A 600 -39.24 8.50 -6.17
C LEU A 600 -39.53 9.42 -4.98
N ASP A 601 -39.58 8.85 -3.78
CA ASP A 601 -39.52 9.63 -2.56
C ASP A 601 -38.12 10.28 -2.52
N PRO A 602 -37.99 11.49 -1.96
CA PRO A 602 -36.69 12.11 -1.75
C PRO A 602 -35.75 11.08 -1.11
N LEU A 603 -34.48 10.99 -1.55
CA LEU A 603 -33.50 10.07 -0.94
C LEU A 603 -33.40 10.22 0.59
N GLU A 604 -33.79 11.38 1.09
CA GLU A 604 -33.88 11.77 2.50
C GLU A 604 -35.07 11.17 3.25
N ALA A 605 -36.10 10.69 2.55
CA ALA A 605 -37.27 10.02 3.12
C ALA A 605 -37.06 8.51 3.35
N LEU A 606 -36.00 7.93 2.76
CA LEU A 606 -35.63 6.53 3.00
C LEU A 606 -35.00 6.35 4.38
N PRO A 607 -35.24 5.21 5.07
CA PRO A 607 -34.50 4.85 6.28
C PRO A 607 -32.99 4.99 6.06
N GLY A 608 -32.33 5.84 6.83
CA GLY A 608 -30.88 6.05 6.79
C GLY A 608 -30.14 5.12 7.75
N VAL A 609 -29.05 4.51 7.29
CA VAL A 609 -28.11 3.73 8.10
C VAL A 609 -26.70 4.21 7.79
N GLU A 610 -25.97 4.64 8.81
CA GLU A 610 -24.57 4.99 8.68
C GLU A 610 -23.73 3.72 8.87
N LEU A 611 -22.71 3.51 8.04
CA LEU A 611 -21.78 2.38 8.13
C LEU A 611 -20.34 2.86 7.92
N GLY A 612 -19.38 2.15 8.50
CA GLY A 612 -17.96 2.49 8.33
C GLY A 612 -17.50 3.55 9.33
N ARG A 613 -16.43 4.27 9.01
CA ARG A 613 -15.75 5.14 9.97
C ARG A 613 -15.84 6.63 9.60
N GLN A 614 -16.51 7.40 10.44
CA GLN A 614 -16.56 8.86 10.36
C GLN A 614 -15.71 9.45 11.49
N GLY A 615 -14.45 9.76 11.18
CA GLY A 615 -13.50 10.24 12.19
C GLY A 615 -13.22 9.21 13.29
N GLU A 616 -13.70 9.47 14.50
CA GLU A 616 -13.60 8.59 15.67
C GLU A 616 -14.82 7.66 15.82
N GLU A 617 -15.87 7.82 15.02
CA GLU A 617 -17.09 7.00 15.13
C GLU A 617 -17.05 5.85 14.13
N SER A 618 -17.27 4.62 14.62
CA SER A 618 -17.46 3.42 13.80
C SER A 618 -18.94 3.06 13.84
N HIS A 619 -19.60 3.14 12.71
CA HIS A 619 -21.00 2.80 12.57
C HIS A 619 -21.06 1.34 12.14
N LEU A 620 -21.40 0.47 13.09
CA LEU A 620 -21.60 -0.95 12.88
C LEU A 620 -23.10 -1.24 12.78
N LEU A 621 -23.45 -2.46 12.38
CA LEU A 621 -24.84 -2.86 12.24
C LEU A 621 -25.10 -4.17 12.96
N ASN A 622 -26.10 -4.16 13.83
CA ASN A 622 -26.71 -5.36 14.36
C ASN A 622 -27.97 -5.68 13.56
N VAL A 623 -28.19 -6.95 13.26
CA VAL A 623 -29.35 -7.42 12.51
C VAL A 623 -30.16 -8.35 13.40
N VAL A 624 -31.36 -7.92 13.77
CA VAL A 624 -32.31 -8.73 14.52
C VAL A 624 -33.42 -9.19 13.57
N VAL A 625 -33.67 -10.50 13.54
CA VAL A 625 -34.72 -11.12 12.73
C VAL A 625 -35.96 -11.35 13.60
N GLU A 626 -37.03 -10.62 13.33
CA GLU A 626 -38.31 -10.74 14.04
C GLU A 626 -39.39 -11.41 13.19
N ARG A 627 -40.29 -12.15 13.83
CA ARG A 627 -41.47 -12.71 13.18
C ARG A 627 -42.71 -11.96 13.66
N THR A 628 -43.52 -11.47 12.73
CA THR A 628 -44.77 -10.79 13.06
C THR A 628 -45.86 -11.79 13.43
N GLY A 629 -46.93 -11.32 14.07
CA GLY A 629 -48.14 -12.11 14.31
C GLY A 629 -48.84 -12.58 13.02
N SER A 630 -48.57 -11.95 11.87
CA SER A 630 -49.04 -12.38 10.54
C SER A 630 -48.19 -13.49 9.90
N GLY A 631 -47.05 -13.85 10.51
CA GLY A 631 -46.11 -14.84 9.99
C GLY A 631 -45.00 -14.26 9.10
N ASP A 632 -45.04 -12.96 8.80
CA ASP A 632 -44.03 -12.24 8.03
C ASP A 632 -42.72 -12.11 8.83
N THR A 633 -41.59 -12.06 8.14
CA THR A 633 -40.28 -11.83 8.76
C THR A 633 -39.84 -10.40 8.51
N LEU A 634 -39.51 -9.68 9.58
CA LEU A 634 -39.01 -8.30 9.52
C LEU A 634 -37.54 -8.26 9.96
N LEU A 635 -36.75 -7.45 9.28
CA LEU A 635 -35.38 -7.13 9.64
C LEU A 635 -35.38 -5.87 10.49
N ARG A 636 -34.85 -5.97 11.70
CA ARG A 636 -34.56 -4.80 12.52
C ARG A 636 -33.07 -4.55 12.49
N LEU A 637 -32.72 -3.41 11.94
CA LEU A 637 -31.36 -2.94 11.85
C LEU A 637 -31.12 -2.07 13.08
N GLY A 638 -30.20 -2.48 13.94
CA GLY A 638 -29.71 -1.68 15.04
C GLY A 638 -28.39 -1.06 14.60
N PRO A 639 -28.33 0.22 14.20
CA PRO A 639 -27.06 0.91 14.08
C PRO A 639 -26.39 0.82 15.44
N VAL A 640 -25.27 0.13 15.48
CA VAL A 640 -24.41 0.11 16.65
C VAL A 640 -23.39 1.19 16.38
N ARG A 641 -23.69 2.39 16.87
CA ARG A 641 -22.69 3.45 16.88
C ARG A 641 -21.66 3.08 17.93
N GLN A 642 -20.51 2.63 17.46
CA GLN A 642 -19.32 2.50 18.28
C GLN A 642 -18.55 3.79 18.16
N ARG A 643 -18.77 4.67 19.13
CA ARG A 643 -17.93 5.85 19.26
C ARG A 643 -16.58 5.42 19.80
N PHE A 644 -15.55 5.40 18.95
CA PHE A 644 -14.17 5.29 19.39
C PHE A 644 -13.69 6.67 19.81
N GLU A 645 -14.30 7.19 20.87
CA GLU A 645 -13.75 8.33 21.55
C GLU A 645 -12.31 7.98 21.94
N ALA A 646 -11.38 8.93 21.76
CA ALA A 646 -9.94 8.81 22.05
C ALA A 646 -9.58 8.31 23.48
N ARG A 647 -10.57 7.91 24.29
CA ARG A 647 -10.53 7.32 25.64
C ARG A 647 -11.68 6.31 25.87
N TYR A 648 -11.59 5.15 25.25
CA TYR A 648 -11.86 3.87 25.92
C TYR A 648 -13.03 3.73 26.88
N LEU A 649 -14.22 3.66 26.32
CA LEU A 649 -14.98 2.43 26.14
C LEU A 649 -15.58 2.56 24.73
N SER A 650 -15.81 1.47 23.99
CA SER A 650 -16.82 1.56 22.93
C SER A 650 -18.13 1.81 23.70
N SER A 651 -18.57 3.07 23.74
CA SER A 651 -19.96 3.34 24.01
C SER A 651 -20.70 2.68 22.84
N THR A 652 -21.20 1.46 23.07
CA THR A 652 -22.23 0.90 22.22
C THR A 652 -23.51 1.55 22.68
N GLU A 653 -23.78 2.72 22.11
CA GLU A 653 -25.15 3.20 22.07
C GLU A 653 -25.86 2.31 21.08
N GLU A 654 -26.53 1.28 21.60
CA GLU A 654 -27.56 0.60 20.85
C GLU A 654 -28.62 1.65 20.55
N GLN A 655 -28.61 2.14 19.31
CA GLN A 655 -29.71 2.95 18.84
C GLN A 655 -30.97 2.10 18.85
N PRO A 656 -32.14 2.72 19.07
CA PRO A 656 -33.39 2.01 18.96
C PRO A 656 -33.39 1.26 17.63
N LEU A 657 -33.65 -0.05 17.71
CA LEU A 657 -33.80 -0.88 16.52
C LEU A 657 -34.71 -0.15 15.55
N SER A 658 -34.32 -0.13 14.28
CA SER A 658 -35.18 0.38 13.22
C SER A 658 -36.57 -0.20 13.40
N ARG A 659 -37.59 0.52 12.90
CA ARG A 659 -38.86 -0.16 12.65
C ARG A 659 -38.58 -1.42 11.83
N GLY A 660 -39.37 -2.47 12.03
CA GLY A 660 -39.20 -3.69 11.25
C GLY A 660 -39.26 -3.34 9.76
N LEU A 661 -38.14 -3.54 9.08
CA LEU A 661 -37.99 -3.32 7.65
C LEU A 661 -38.34 -4.60 6.92
N ARG A 662 -39.03 -4.46 5.80
CA ARG A 662 -39.21 -5.59 4.87
C ARG A 662 -37.90 -5.83 4.12
N ALA A 663 -37.66 -7.07 3.69
CA ALA A 663 -36.39 -7.41 3.05
C ALA A 663 -36.11 -6.59 1.78
N ARG A 664 -37.14 -6.31 0.98
CA ARG A 664 -37.10 -5.41 -0.20
C ARG A 664 -37.17 -3.92 0.10
N GLU A 665 -37.26 -3.53 1.36
CA GLU A 665 -37.35 -2.12 1.71
C GLU A 665 -36.01 -1.42 1.49
N TRP A 666 -36.06 -0.25 0.85
CA TRP A 666 -34.88 0.55 0.52
C TRP A 666 -34.32 1.24 1.75
N VAL A 667 -33.00 1.16 1.91
CA VAL A 667 -32.25 1.80 2.98
C VAL A 667 -31.15 2.62 2.34
N ARG A 668 -31.06 3.89 2.74
CA ARG A 668 -29.95 4.76 2.39
C ARG A 668 -28.79 4.44 3.32
N VAL A 669 -27.67 4.01 2.76
CA VAL A 669 -26.46 3.68 3.52
C VAL A 669 -25.38 4.70 3.28
N GLU A 670 -24.98 5.40 4.32
CA GLU A 670 -23.86 6.34 4.28
C GLU A 670 -22.60 5.59 4.70
N LEU A 671 -21.75 5.25 3.72
CA LEU A 671 -20.46 4.61 3.96
C LEU A 671 -19.42 5.69 4.26
N HIS A 672 -18.97 5.72 5.50
CA HIS A 672 -17.92 6.62 5.96
C HIS A 672 -16.54 5.96 5.78
N GLY A 673 -15.64 6.68 5.12
CA GLY A 673 -14.28 6.24 4.77
C GLY A 673 -13.44 7.41 4.23
N PRO A 674 -12.25 7.18 3.65
CA PRO A 674 -11.41 8.25 3.07
C PRO A 674 -12.15 9.10 2.03
N THR A 675 -13.07 8.47 1.32
CA THR A 675 -14.07 9.09 0.45
C THR A 675 -15.45 8.62 0.92
N PRO A 676 -16.25 9.49 1.56
CA PRO A 676 -17.62 9.15 1.95
C PRO A 676 -18.45 8.80 0.70
N GLN A 677 -19.27 7.76 0.79
CA GLN A 677 -20.14 7.33 -0.31
C GLN A 677 -21.54 7.04 0.22
N THR A 678 -22.56 7.62 -0.40
CA THR A 678 -23.94 7.20 -0.16
C THR A 678 -24.31 6.10 -1.14
N ARG A 679 -24.78 4.97 -0.62
CA ARG A 679 -25.29 3.83 -1.41
C ARG A 679 -26.74 3.56 -1.06
N LEU A 680 -27.51 3.17 -2.05
CA LEU A 680 -28.85 2.63 -1.83
C LEU A 680 -28.74 1.11 -1.86
N MET A 681 -29.30 0.45 -0.85
CA MET A 681 -29.39 -1.00 -0.80
C MET A 681 -30.68 -1.45 -0.15
N THR A 682 -31.04 -2.72 -0.34
CA THR A 682 -32.15 -3.32 0.38
C THR A 682 -31.78 -3.64 1.83
N ALA A 683 -32.77 -3.69 2.71
CA ALA A 683 -32.57 -4.11 4.11
C ALA A 683 -31.91 -5.50 4.21
N LEU A 684 -32.20 -6.42 3.28
CA LEU A 684 -31.57 -7.74 3.26
C LEU A 684 -30.11 -7.70 2.76
N GLU A 685 -29.78 -6.94 1.72
CA GLU A 685 -28.38 -6.79 1.30
C GLU A 685 -27.53 -6.22 2.43
N LEU A 686 -28.05 -5.18 3.09
CA LEU A 686 -27.40 -4.54 4.22
C LEU A 686 -27.20 -5.54 5.38
N ALA A 687 -28.21 -6.36 5.67
CA ALA A 687 -28.12 -7.40 6.69
C ALA A 687 -27.07 -8.47 6.37
N LEU A 688 -27.00 -8.93 5.11
CA LEU A 688 -26.02 -9.92 4.65
C LEU A 688 -24.59 -9.37 4.64
N ARG A 689 -24.39 -8.09 4.33
CA ARG A 689 -23.07 -7.44 4.40
C ARG A 689 -22.62 -7.16 5.84
N ALA A 690 -23.56 -6.90 6.73
CA ALA A 690 -23.27 -6.60 8.14
C ALA A 690 -22.82 -7.81 8.96
N SER A 691 -23.05 -9.04 8.50
CA SER A 691 -22.52 -10.25 9.15
C SER A 691 -21.00 -10.41 8.99
N GLU A 692 -20.34 -9.60 8.15
CA GLU A 692 -18.89 -9.51 8.02
C GLU A 692 -18.25 -8.69 9.15
N ALA A 693 -18.44 -9.07 10.41
CA ALA A 693 -17.67 -8.48 11.50
C ALA A 693 -16.18 -8.89 11.40
N ASP A 694 -15.42 -8.11 10.63
CA ASP A 694 -13.96 -7.92 10.62
C ASP A 694 -13.09 -9.20 10.72
N SER A 695 -13.12 -10.01 9.67
CA SER A 695 -12.31 -11.24 9.53
C SER A 695 -10.79 -10.97 9.57
N GLY A 696 -10.35 -9.77 9.15
CA GLY A 696 -8.95 -9.34 9.24
C GLY A 696 -8.48 -9.14 10.69
N LEU A 697 -9.37 -8.68 11.57
CA LEU A 697 -9.08 -8.45 12.98
C LEU A 697 -9.11 -9.75 13.80
N VAL A 698 -9.99 -10.69 13.45
CA VAL A 698 -10.16 -11.97 14.15
C VAL A 698 -9.03 -12.95 13.81
N TRP A 699 -8.59 -13.08 12.56
CA TRP A 699 -7.52 -14.03 12.21
C TRP A 699 -6.11 -13.59 12.61
N ALA A 700 -5.83 -12.28 12.59
CA ALA A 700 -4.59 -11.74 13.16
C ALA A 700 -4.52 -11.95 14.69
N ALA A 701 -5.66 -11.87 15.38
CA ALA A 701 -5.78 -12.19 16.80
C ALA A 701 -5.71 -13.70 17.08
N VAL A 702 -6.37 -14.55 16.27
CA VAL A 702 -6.39 -16.01 16.42
C VAL A 702 -5.04 -16.65 16.09
N GLY A 703 -4.31 -16.16 15.08
CA GLY A 703 -2.96 -16.64 14.76
C GLY A 703 -1.96 -16.38 15.89
N ARG A 704 -2.02 -15.20 16.52
CA ARG A 704 -1.18 -14.83 17.67
C ARG A 704 -1.64 -15.46 18.99
N LEU A 705 -2.96 -15.67 19.16
CA LEU A 705 -3.54 -16.47 20.25
C LEU A 705 -3.17 -17.96 20.14
N GLY A 706 -2.95 -18.47 18.93
CA GLY A 706 -2.44 -19.81 18.65
C GLY A 706 -0.98 -20.00 19.13
N GLU A 707 -0.12 -19.01 18.89
CA GLU A 707 1.26 -18.96 19.43
C GLU A 707 1.27 -18.90 20.96
N LEU A 708 0.36 -18.12 21.56
CA LEU A 708 0.11 -18.07 23.00
C LEU A 708 -0.48 -19.37 23.55
N HIS A 709 -1.29 -20.10 22.78
CA HIS A 709 -1.83 -21.42 23.15
C HIS A 709 -0.74 -22.50 23.19
N LEU A 710 0.28 -22.41 22.33
CA LEU A 710 1.46 -23.29 22.36
C LEU A 710 2.32 -23.03 23.60
N LEU A 711 2.50 -21.76 23.99
CA LEU A 711 3.19 -21.36 25.22
C LEU A 711 2.39 -21.78 26.47
N TYR A 712 1.06 -21.62 26.42
CA TYR A 712 0.10 -22.07 27.43
C TYR A 712 0.08 -23.60 27.57
N GLY A 713 0.19 -24.34 26.47
CA GLY A 713 0.33 -25.80 26.47
C GLY A 713 1.57 -26.27 27.22
N GLY A 714 2.69 -25.57 27.06
CA GLY A 714 3.94 -25.84 27.79
C GLY A 714 3.85 -25.57 29.30
N VAL A 715 3.21 -24.46 29.71
CA VAL A 715 3.06 -24.09 31.13
C VAL A 715 1.99 -24.92 31.84
N SER A 716 0.88 -25.25 31.15
CA SER A 716 -0.17 -26.13 31.69
C SER A 716 0.31 -27.58 31.83
N ALA A 717 1.23 -28.04 30.97
CA ALA A 717 1.90 -29.34 31.12
C ALA A 717 2.82 -29.38 32.35
N LEU A 718 3.53 -28.29 32.64
CA LEU A 718 4.36 -28.14 33.85
C LEU A 718 3.52 -28.04 35.14
N ALA A 719 2.34 -27.40 35.10
CA ALA A 719 1.42 -27.33 36.23
C ALA A 719 0.62 -28.63 36.49
N ARG A 720 0.58 -29.54 35.51
CA ARG A 720 0.00 -30.90 35.63
C ARG A 720 1.02 -31.96 36.05
N ALA A 721 2.32 -31.62 36.10
CA ALA A 721 3.31 -32.51 36.67
C ALA A 721 2.98 -32.73 38.16
N PRO A 722 2.89 -33.98 38.64
CA PRO A 722 2.55 -34.24 40.02
C PRO A 722 3.68 -33.73 40.91
N LEU A 723 3.46 -32.59 41.57
CA LEU A 723 4.23 -32.21 42.75
C LEU A 723 3.93 -33.28 43.80
N GLY A 724 4.92 -34.13 44.02
CA GLY A 724 4.80 -35.35 44.79
C GLY A 724 4.24 -35.14 46.20
N ALA A 725 3.39 -36.09 46.58
CA ALA A 725 3.11 -36.59 47.93
C ALA A 725 2.96 -35.57 49.07
N GLY A 726 1.71 -35.32 49.48
CA GLY A 726 1.44 -34.85 50.84
C GLY A 726 0.17 -34.02 51.00
N ALA A 727 -1.01 -34.66 50.85
CA ALA A 727 -2.24 -34.34 51.59
C ALA A 727 -3.40 -35.11 50.96
N ALA A 728 -3.70 -36.29 51.52
CA ALA A 728 -4.95 -36.98 51.28
C ALA A 728 -6.04 -36.28 52.10
N VAL A 729 -6.82 -35.40 51.47
CA VAL A 729 -8.18 -35.07 51.92
C VAL A 729 -9.06 -35.03 50.69
N GLU A 730 -9.90 -36.05 50.59
CA GLU A 730 -10.82 -36.32 49.50
C GLU A 730 -11.97 -35.32 49.49
N GLY A 731 -12.24 -34.77 48.32
CA GLY A 731 -13.48 -34.04 48.05
C GLY A 731 -13.44 -33.46 46.65
N ARG A 732 -14.32 -33.97 45.76
CA ARG A 732 -14.50 -33.43 44.40
C ARG A 732 -14.73 -31.91 44.38
N ALA A 733 -15.23 -31.34 45.48
CA ALA A 733 -15.40 -29.89 45.69
C ALA A 733 -14.08 -29.14 45.92
N ALA A 734 -13.12 -29.69 46.69
CA ALA A 734 -11.81 -29.09 46.91
C ALA A 734 -10.97 -29.11 45.63
N GLU A 735 -11.07 -30.18 44.85
CA GLU A 735 -10.41 -30.29 43.56
C GLU A 735 -11.04 -29.39 42.49
N ALA A 736 -12.36 -29.17 42.54
CA ALA A 736 -13.06 -28.19 41.71
C ALA A 736 -12.70 -26.75 42.10
N ALA A 737 -12.61 -26.44 43.40
CA ALA A 737 -12.18 -25.14 43.92
C ALA A 737 -10.70 -24.86 43.59
N ARG A 738 -9.83 -25.87 43.69
CA ARG A 738 -8.42 -25.77 43.29
C ARG A 738 -8.29 -25.59 41.78
N ARG A 739 -9.08 -26.31 40.98
CA ARG A 739 -9.17 -26.11 39.51
C ARG A 739 -9.77 -24.75 39.13
N ALA A 740 -10.68 -24.19 39.93
CA ALA A 740 -11.24 -22.85 39.71
C ALA A 740 -10.24 -21.74 40.12
N ALA A 741 -9.52 -21.93 41.22
CA ALA A 741 -8.46 -21.03 41.67
C ALA A 741 -7.28 -21.04 40.70
N VAL A 742 -6.86 -22.21 40.21
CA VAL A 742 -5.80 -22.33 39.19
C VAL A 742 -6.25 -21.70 37.87
N ARG A 743 -7.49 -21.91 37.42
CA ARG A 743 -8.04 -21.25 36.21
C ARG A 743 -8.11 -19.74 36.33
N SER A 744 -8.55 -19.23 37.49
CA SER A 744 -8.58 -17.80 37.82
C SER A 744 -7.16 -17.21 37.91
N PHE A 745 -6.21 -17.96 38.47
CA PHE A 745 -4.80 -17.61 38.58
C PHE A 745 -4.11 -17.56 37.20
N SER A 746 -4.31 -18.58 36.35
CA SER A 746 -3.72 -18.64 35.01
C SER A 746 -4.27 -17.58 34.06
N GLY A 747 -5.56 -17.24 34.17
CA GLY A 747 -6.15 -16.14 33.40
C GLY A 747 -5.56 -14.77 33.77
N ARG A 748 -5.23 -14.56 35.04
CA ARG A 748 -4.67 -13.29 35.55
C ARG A 748 -3.17 -13.14 35.28
N VAL A 749 -2.40 -14.23 35.30
CA VAL A 749 -0.97 -14.22 34.92
C VAL A 749 -0.80 -14.04 33.41
N ALA A 750 -1.64 -14.69 32.60
CA ALA A 750 -1.65 -14.49 31.15
C ALA A 750 -1.96 -13.02 30.79
N LEU A 751 -2.88 -12.39 31.52
CA LEU A 751 -3.18 -10.97 31.36
C LEU A 751 -1.92 -10.12 31.60
N VAL A 752 -1.26 -10.25 32.76
CA VAL A 752 -0.03 -9.49 33.10
C VAL A 752 1.11 -9.72 32.10
N GLY A 753 1.29 -10.95 31.61
CA GLY A 753 2.28 -11.26 30.58
C GLY A 753 1.98 -10.60 29.23
N VAL A 754 0.71 -10.56 28.82
CA VAL A 754 0.28 -9.80 27.63
C VAL A 754 0.54 -8.31 27.81
N LEU A 755 0.39 -7.76 29.02
CA LEU A 755 0.68 -6.34 29.29
C LEU A 755 2.15 -5.99 29.06
N ALA A 756 3.06 -6.81 29.59
CA ALA A 756 4.50 -6.60 29.45
C ALA A 756 4.95 -6.78 27.98
N LEU A 757 4.35 -7.73 27.26
CA LEU A 757 4.63 -7.97 25.85
C LEU A 757 4.14 -6.84 24.94
N VAL A 758 2.93 -6.32 25.18
CA VAL A 758 2.41 -5.19 24.41
C VAL A 758 3.15 -3.89 24.74
N ASP A 759 3.60 -3.70 25.98
CA ASP A 759 4.40 -2.53 26.36
C ASP A 759 5.82 -2.57 25.76
N SER A 760 6.45 -3.75 25.69
CA SER A 760 7.79 -3.93 25.08
C SER A 760 7.80 -3.75 23.56
N HIS A 761 6.71 -4.10 22.87
CA HIS A 761 6.56 -3.89 21.41
C HIS A 761 5.75 -2.64 21.04
N ARG A 762 5.44 -1.78 22.01
CA ARG A 762 4.56 -0.63 21.82
C ARG A 762 5.04 0.30 20.73
N GLU A 763 6.32 0.64 20.67
CA GLU A 763 6.80 1.59 19.65
C GLU A 763 6.71 1.03 18.22
N GLU A 764 6.90 -0.27 18.03
CA GLU A 764 6.73 -0.93 16.73
C GLU A 764 5.26 -0.89 16.31
N LEU A 765 4.36 -1.12 17.28
CA LEU A 765 2.92 -1.00 17.08
C LEU A 765 2.53 0.48 16.82
N GLU A 766 3.16 1.46 17.48
CA GLU A 766 2.87 2.88 17.28
C GLU A 766 3.29 3.41 15.90
N ARG A 767 4.18 2.73 15.16
CA ARG A 767 4.60 3.14 13.81
C ARG A 767 3.51 2.94 12.76
N THR A 768 2.62 1.97 12.95
CA THR A 768 1.56 1.65 11.98
C THR A 768 0.20 2.12 12.47
N GLN A 769 -0.71 2.45 11.56
CA GLN A 769 -2.07 2.83 11.96
C GLN A 769 -2.81 1.68 12.66
N ALA A 770 -2.60 0.45 12.19
CA ALA A 770 -3.16 -0.76 12.79
C ALA A 770 -2.62 -1.00 14.21
N GLY A 771 -1.31 -0.87 14.42
CA GLY A 771 -0.72 -1.03 15.76
C GLY A 771 -1.12 0.10 16.71
N ARG A 772 -1.26 1.35 16.24
CA ARG A 772 -1.84 2.46 17.04
C ARG A 772 -3.28 2.16 17.46
N ASN A 773 -4.11 1.61 16.57
CA ASN A 773 -5.49 1.19 16.88
C ASN A 773 -5.52 -0.02 17.84
N PHE A 774 -4.59 -0.97 17.70
CA PHE A 774 -4.47 -2.11 18.61
C PHE A 774 -4.09 -1.66 20.02
N LEU A 775 -3.05 -0.82 20.14
CA LEU A 775 -2.65 -0.19 21.40
C LEU A 775 -3.77 0.66 21.98
N ALA A 776 -4.61 1.19 21.08
CA ALA A 776 -5.81 1.87 21.46
C ALA A 776 -6.72 0.91 22.25
N VAL A 777 -7.28 -0.07 21.56
CA VAL A 777 -8.19 -1.06 22.16
C VAL A 777 -7.59 -1.77 23.38
N HIS A 778 -6.31 -2.11 23.33
CA HIS A 778 -5.58 -2.73 24.43
C HIS A 778 -5.57 -1.87 25.69
N ASP A 779 -5.34 -0.57 25.55
CA ASP A 779 -5.27 0.34 26.69
C ASP A 779 -6.68 0.62 27.27
N VAL A 780 -7.77 0.49 26.47
CA VAL A 780 -9.17 0.46 26.98
C VAL A 780 -9.34 -0.69 27.92
N ALA A 781 -8.97 -1.86 27.38
CA ALA A 781 -9.22 -3.12 28.03
C ALA A 781 -8.40 -3.14 29.32
N LEU A 782 -7.19 -2.55 29.30
CA LEU A 782 -6.39 -2.35 30.49
C LEU A 782 -7.09 -1.48 31.53
N LEU A 783 -7.65 -0.33 31.15
CA LEU A 783 -8.28 0.62 32.08
C LEU A 783 -9.55 0.01 32.70
N GLY A 784 -10.35 -0.68 31.89
CA GLY A 784 -11.54 -1.40 32.34
C GLY A 784 -11.23 -2.62 33.22
N LEU A 785 -10.21 -3.41 32.85
CA LEU A 785 -9.75 -4.55 33.65
C LEU A 785 -9.04 -4.09 34.93
N ALA A 786 -8.29 -2.99 34.88
CA ALA A 786 -7.68 -2.37 36.06
C ALA A 786 -8.77 -1.86 37.02
N ALA A 787 -9.83 -1.23 36.51
CA ALA A 787 -10.92 -0.76 37.36
C ALA A 787 -11.74 -1.90 37.99
N ARG A 788 -12.01 -2.98 37.23
CA ARG A 788 -12.84 -4.11 37.69
C ARG A 788 -12.09 -5.11 38.57
N ASP A 789 -10.87 -5.51 38.19
CA ASP A 789 -10.20 -6.67 38.77
C ASP A 789 -9.09 -6.29 39.78
N VAL A 790 -8.55 -5.07 39.75
CA VAL A 790 -7.53 -4.61 40.73
C VAL A 790 -8.14 -4.36 42.11
N SER A 791 -9.41 -3.95 42.22
CA SER A 791 -10.12 -3.90 43.50
C SER A 791 -10.08 -5.26 44.21
N ARG A 792 -10.37 -6.34 43.47
CA ARG A 792 -10.35 -7.72 43.97
C ARG A 792 -8.92 -8.22 44.15
N LEU A 793 -7.96 -7.79 43.33
CA LEU A 793 -6.56 -8.19 43.46
C LEU A 793 -5.89 -7.53 44.68
N ALA A 794 -6.06 -6.22 44.86
CA ALA A 794 -5.46 -5.42 45.93
C ALA A 794 -6.02 -5.78 47.32
N THR A 795 -7.31 -6.10 47.40
CA THR A 795 -7.95 -6.51 48.67
C THR A 795 -7.77 -7.99 49.01
N SER A 796 -7.40 -8.84 48.04
CA SER A 796 -7.30 -10.30 48.26
C SER A 796 -6.03 -10.79 48.96
N GLY A 797 -5.04 -9.92 49.19
CA GLY A 797 -3.73 -10.33 49.74
C GLY A 797 -2.85 -11.18 48.78
N LEU A 798 -3.40 -11.64 47.64
CA LEU A 798 -2.70 -12.41 46.61
C LEU A 798 -1.43 -11.73 46.06
N PRO A 799 -1.34 -10.40 45.88
CA PRO A 799 -0.10 -9.77 45.39
C PRO A 799 1.07 -9.92 46.37
N ARG A 800 0.81 -9.87 47.68
CA ARG A 800 1.82 -10.09 48.73
C ARG A 800 2.26 -11.56 48.76
N GLU A 801 1.33 -12.49 48.61
CA GLU A 801 1.66 -13.93 48.55
C GLU A 801 2.38 -14.28 47.23
N TRP A 802 2.02 -13.66 46.10
CA TRP A 802 2.70 -13.82 44.81
C TRP A 802 4.12 -13.25 44.83
N ALA A 803 4.34 -12.10 45.49
CA ALA A 803 5.67 -11.53 45.70
C ALA A 803 6.55 -12.42 46.61
N ARG A 804 5.95 -13.16 47.54
CA ARG A 804 6.63 -14.10 48.45
C ARG A 804 6.93 -15.45 47.80
N GLN A 805 5.95 -16.04 47.11
CA GLN A 805 6.06 -17.35 46.43
C GLN A 805 6.86 -17.26 45.12
N GLY A 806 6.70 -16.18 44.35
CA GLY A 806 7.47 -15.95 43.12
C GLY A 806 8.98 -15.77 43.38
N GLY A 807 9.35 -15.19 44.54
CA GLY A 807 10.74 -15.14 44.99
C GLY A 807 11.33 -16.52 45.29
N LEU A 808 10.53 -17.45 45.81
CA LEU A 808 10.94 -18.84 46.07
C LEU A 808 11.09 -19.66 44.79
N VAL A 809 10.18 -19.49 43.81
CA VAL A 809 10.23 -20.17 42.51
C VAL A 809 11.40 -19.66 41.64
N LEU A 810 11.68 -18.36 41.68
CA LEU A 810 12.83 -17.75 40.99
C LEU A 810 14.18 -18.19 41.56
N GLY A 811 14.23 -18.62 42.83
CA GLY A 811 15.43 -19.21 43.43
C GLY A 811 15.73 -20.64 42.97
N LEU A 812 14.77 -21.31 42.31
CA LEU A 812 14.88 -22.70 41.86
C LEU A 812 15.11 -22.85 40.34
N MET A 813 15.00 -21.77 39.57
CA MET A 813 15.16 -21.79 38.11
C MET A 813 16.48 -21.15 37.67
N GLY A 814 17.20 -21.80 36.74
CA GLY A 814 18.48 -21.31 36.22
C GLY A 814 18.39 -19.94 35.54
N GLU A 815 19.50 -19.19 35.54
CA GLU A 815 19.56 -17.75 35.24
C GLU A 815 18.80 -17.31 33.98
N LYS A 816 18.86 -18.09 32.88
CA LYS A 816 18.20 -17.74 31.61
C LYS A 816 16.68 -17.94 31.62
N ALA A 817 16.16 -18.96 32.30
CA ALA A 817 14.71 -19.14 32.47
C ALA A 817 14.13 -18.13 33.48
N SER A 818 14.97 -17.62 34.38
CA SER A 818 14.58 -16.66 35.42
C SER A 818 14.37 -15.24 34.90
N ALA A 819 15.00 -14.81 33.80
CA ALA A 819 14.99 -13.41 33.37
C ALA A 819 13.59 -12.88 32.98
N GLY A 820 12.89 -13.56 32.07
CA GLY A 820 11.54 -13.15 31.66
C GLY A 820 10.47 -13.32 32.75
N LEU A 821 10.63 -14.33 33.62
CA LEU A 821 9.76 -14.52 34.77
C LEU A 821 10.00 -13.45 35.85
N ARG A 822 11.26 -13.04 36.05
CA ARG A 822 11.67 -11.97 36.96
C ARG A 822 11.15 -10.62 36.49
N GLU A 823 11.24 -10.33 35.20
CA GLU A 823 10.65 -9.13 34.57
C GLU A 823 9.11 -9.07 34.74
N SER A 824 8.45 -10.22 34.62
CA SER A 824 6.99 -10.33 34.83
C SER A 824 6.59 -10.10 36.30
N VAL A 825 7.37 -10.64 37.24
CA VAL A 825 7.16 -10.42 38.69
C VAL A 825 7.41 -8.97 39.08
N GLU A 826 8.39 -8.32 38.45
CA GLU A 826 8.73 -6.92 38.69
C GLU A 826 7.70 -5.95 38.14
N SER A 827 7.20 -6.22 36.93
CA SER A 827 6.13 -5.44 36.31
C SER A 827 4.87 -5.44 37.18
N ALA A 828 4.55 -6.57 37.80
CA ALA A 828 3.43 -6.66 38.73
C ALA A 828 3.70 -5.99 40.10
N ARG A 829 4.94 -6.04 40.61
CA ARG A 829 5.32 -5.32 41.84
C ARG A 829 5.22 -3.81 41.64
N ALA A 830 5.71 -3.30 40.51
CA ALA A 830 5.59 -1.89 40.13
C ALA A 830 4.12 -1.48 39.97
N LEU A 831 3.30 -2.31 39.32
CA LEU A 831 1.85 -2.10 39.22
C LEU A 831 1.18 -2.06 40.59
N ALA A 832 1.49 -3.01 41.47
CA ALA A 832 0.90 -3.07 42.82
C ALA A 832 1.24 -1.81 43.64
N ARG A 833 2.49 -1.35 43.61
CA ARG A 833 2.90 -0.12 44.32
C ARG A 833 2.27 1.13 43.74
N ALA A 834 2.20 1.23 42.41
CA ALA A 834 1.54 2.35 41.74
C ALA A 834 0.05 2.43 42.14
N VAL A 835 -0.64 1.29 42.18
CA VAL A 835 -2.03 1.19 42.64
C VAL A 835 -2.17 1.53 44.12
N GLU A 836 -1.33 0.98 45.00
CA GLU A 836 -1.35 1.28 46.44
C GLU A 836 -1.15 2.78 46.69
N LYS A 837 -0.26 3.42 45.93
CA LYS A 837 0.00 4.86 46.01
C LYS A 837 -1.19 5.70 45.53
N VAL A 838 -1.81 5.32 44.40
CA VAL A 838 -3.02 5.98 43.88
C VAL A 838 -4.21 5.86 44.85
N LEU A 839 -4.32 4.73 45.56
CA LEU A 839 -5.31 4.53 46.61
C LEU A 839 -5.01 5.38 47.85
N ALA A 840 -3.75 5.44 48.29
CA ALA A 840 -3.33 6.23 49.44
C ALA A 840 -3.49 7.75 49.20
N GLU A 841 -3.36 8.21 47.96
CA GLU A 841 -3.58 9.60 47.55
C GLU A 841 -5.07 9.99 47.48
N GLY A 842 -6.01 9.07 47.75
CA GLY A 842 -7.45 9.34 47.74
C GLY A 842 -8.02 9.65 46.35
N LYS A 843 -7.24 9.43 45.28
CA LYS A 843 -7.66 9.62 43.89
C LYS A 843 -8.67 8.56 43.43
N VAL A 844 -8.83 7.50 44.21
CA VAL A 844 -9.72 6.36 43.99
C VAL A 844 -10.37 5.99 45.32
N VAL A 845 -11.70 5.89 45.34
CA VAL A 845 -12.46 5.50 46.52
C VAL A 845 -12.83 4.03 46.40
N ALA A 846 -12.58 3.23 47.45
CA ALA A 846 -13.05 1.86 47.50
C ALA A 846 -14.54 1.85 47.91
N THR A 847 -15.42 1.35 47.05
CA THR A 847 -16.83 1.14 47.34
C THR A 847 -17.14 -0.37 47.40
N GLY A 848 -18.34 -0.73 47.88
CA GLY A 848 -18.79 -2.12 47.91
C GLY A 848 -18.90 -2.79 46.54
N GLU A 849 -18.88 -2.02 45.45
CA GLU A 849 -18.96 -2.51 44.07
C GLU A 849 -17.61 -2.55 43.36
N GLY A 850 -16.56 -1.97 43.94
CA GLY A 850 -15.22 -1.92 43.33
C GLY A 850 -14.43 -0.67 43.69
N LEU A 851 -13.38 -0.38 42.93
CA LEU A 851 -12.69 0.90 43.03
C LEU A 851 -13.40 1.92 42.14
N THR A 852 -14.03 2.94 42.73
CA THR A 852 -14.56 4.08 41.98
C THR A 852 -13.46 5.11 41.82
N PHE A 853 -12.95 5.24 40.60
CA PHE A 853 -12.15 6.38 40.20
C PHE A 853 -13.09 7.59 40.15
N ASN A 854 -12.69 8.73 40.72
CA ASN A 854 -13.34 9.98 40.33
C ASN A 854 -13.00 10.19 38.86
N THR A 855 -13.89 9.73 37.96
CA THR A 855 -13.69 9.83 36.52
C THR A 855 -13.48 11.29 36.18
N PRO A 856 -12.30 11.68 35.68
CA PRO A 856 -12.03 13.07 35.38
C PRO A 856 -13.02 13.52 34.30
N GLU A 857 -13.77 14.59 34.55
CA GLU A 857 -14.77 15.07 33.61
C GLU A 857 -14.11 15.46 32.27
N GLY A 858 -14.51 14.77 31.20
CA GLY A 858 -14.15 15.10 29.83
C GLY A 858 -12.88 14.45 29.27
N ALA A 859 -12.82 14.39 27.94
CA ALA A 859 -11.76 13.82 27.12
C ALA A 859 -10.44 14.67 27.09
N GLY A 860 -10.23 15.58 28.05
CA GLY A 860 -8.93 16.21 28.38
C GLY A 860 -8.28 15.69 29.68
N ALA A 861 -9.08 15.41 30.72
CA ALA A 861 -8.56 15.07 32.05
C ALA A 861 -8.16 13.57 32.25
N LEU A 862 -8.94 12.60 31.77
CA LEU A 862 -8.61 11.16 31.69
C LEU A 862 -7.31 10.76 30.90
N ARG A 863 -6.90 11.37 29.77
CA ARG A 863 -5.61 11.12 29.04
C ARG A 863 -4.48 11.61 29.91
N HIS A 864 -4.66 12.79 30.52
CA HIS A 864 -3.69 13.34 31.45
C HIS A 864 -3.51 12.39 32.65
N ALA A 865 -4.60 11.98 33.31
CA ALA A 865 -4.56 10.97 34.38
C ALA A 865 -3.90 9.66 33.93
N TRP A 866 -4.20 9.20 32.71
CA TRP A 866 -3.64 7.99 32.13
C TRP A 866 -2.12 8.06 31.92
N PHE A 867 -1.63 9.11 31.27
CA PHE A 867 -0.19 9.30 31.07
C PHE A 867 0.55 9.43 32.41
N SER A 868 -0.10 10.02 33.42
CA SER A 868 0.43 10.12 34.78
C SER A 868 0.61 8.73 35.43
N VAL A 869 -0.43 7.89 35.41
CA VAL A 869 -0.38 6.51 35.96
C VAL A 869 0.67 5.66 35.25
N ARG A 870 0.78 5.76 33.92
CA ARG A 870 1.81 5.03 33.16
C ARG A 870 3.22 5.51 33.49
N GLY A 871 3.39 6.82 33.64
CA GLY A 871 4.65 7.38 34.08
C GLY A 871 5.03 6.89 35.49
N ASP A 872 4.08 6.81 36.41
CA ASP A 872 4.30 6.28 37.76
C ASP A 872 4.76 4.82 37.73
N MET A 873 4.10 3.96 36.96
CA MET A 873 4.50 2.55 36.83
C MET A 873 5.90 2.39 36.22
N ALA A 874 6.24 3.19 35.22
CA ALA A 874 7.55 3.16 34.60
C ALA A 874 8.64 3.72 35.53
N ALA A 875 8.33 4.77 36.30
CA ALA A 875 9.24 5.36 37.27
C ALA A 875 9.59 4.36 38.39
N GLU A 876 8.61 3.64 38.92
CA GLU A 876 8.86 2.59 39.92
C GLU A 876 9.74 1.46 39.36
N ARG A 877 9.58 1.11 38.08
CA ARG A 877 10.48 0.14 37.41
C ARG A 877 11.91 0.66 37.32
N ALA A 878 12.08 1.91 36.89
CA ALA A 878 13.40 2.55 36.79
C ALA A 878 14.09 2.67 38.17
N LEU A 879 13.35 3.06 39.22
CA LEU A 879 13.87 3.11 40.59
C LEU A 879 14.25 1.72 41.10
N GLY A 880 13.43 0.71 40.83
CA GLY A 880 13.72 -0.67 41.21
C GLY A 880 14.93 -1.29 40.48
N SER A 881 15.21 -0.90 39.23
CA SER A 881 16.42 -1.34 38.53
C SER A 881 17.67 -0.66 39.09
N LEU A 882 17.62 0.65 39.34
CA LEU A 882 18.71 1.42 39.94
C LEU A 882 19.08 0.95 41.35
N GLN A 883 18.09 0.73 42.22
CA GLN A 883 18.31 0.24 43.59
C GLN A 883 19.01 -1.12 43.61
N ARG A 884 18.64 -2.03 42.71
CA ARG A 884 19.28 -3.36 42.60
C ARG A 884 20.71 -3.30 42.09
N ALA A 885 21.00 -2.34 41.23
CA ALA A 885 22.37 -2.07 40.79
C ALA A 885 23.21 -1.37 41.88
N GLY A 886 22.66 -1.13 43.07
CA GLY A 886 23.35 -0.44 44.17
C GLY A 886 23.54 1.05 43.92
N VAL A 887 22.81 1.63 42.96
CA VAL A 887 22.90 3.06 42.63
C VAL A 887 22.01 3.84 43.59
N ALA A 888 22.57 4.87 44.24
CA ALA A 888 21.81 5.77 45.09
C ALA A 888 20.71 6.50 44.29
N THR A 889 19.45 6.35 44.71
CA THR A 889 18.28 6.92 44.04
C THR A 889 17.77 8.30 44.50
N PRO A 890 18.25 8.99 45.56
CA PRO A 890 17.61 10.23 46.03
C PRO A 890 17.49 11.34 44.97
N GLU A 891 18.52 11.51 44.14
CA GLU A 891 18.52 12.52 43.08
C GLU A 891 17.59 12.12 41.93
N VAL A 892 17.58 10.83 41.58
CA VAL A 892 16.69 10.29 40.56
C VAL A 892 15.21 10.40 40.98
N GLU A 893 14.90 10.06 42.23
CA GLU A 893 13.56 10.20 42.80
C GLU A 893 13.11 11.66 42.79
N ARG A 894 14.01 12.60 43.09
CA ARG A 894 13.73 14.04 43.02
C ARG A 894 13.41 14.48 41.60
N THR A 895 14.20 14.08 40.61
CA THR A 895 13.97 14.43 39.19
C THR A 895 12.64 13.85 38.71
N LEU A 896 12.39 12.57 38.98
CA LEU A 896 11.16 11.89 38.56
C LEU A 896 9.93 12.52 39.23
N SER A 897 10.03 12.86 40.52
CA SER A 897 8.95 13.55 41.25
C SER A 897 8.70 14.96 40.70
N ALA A 898 9.75 15.71 40.36
CA ALA A 898 9.61 17.03 39.77
C ALA A 898 8.89 16.99 38.40
N LEU A 899 9.22 16.02 37.55
CA LEU A 899 8.53 15.79 36.28
C LEU A 899 7.08 15.39 36.47
N ARG A 900 6.80 14.51 37.45
CA ARG A 900 5.43 14.12 37.80
C ARG A 900 4.60 15.34 38.21
N SER A 901 5.11 16.20 39.09
CA SER A 901 4.41 17.42 39.53
C SER A 901 4.17 18.42 38.39
N LEU A 902 5.06 18.47 37.40
CA LEU A 902 4.82 19.25 36.18
C LEU A 902 3.77 18.58 35.28
N GLY A 903 3.80 17.26 35.21
CA GLY A 903 2.82 16.44 34.50
C GLY A 903 1.41 16.70 35.00
N GLU A 904 1.21 16.75 36.32
CA GLU A 904 -0.06 17.06 36.99
C GLU A 904 -0.65 18.45 36.61
N ARG A 905 0.15 19.35 36.01
CA ARG A 905 -0.28 20.70 35.61
C ARG A 905 -0.54 20.81 34.11
N SER A 906 -0.06 19.88 33.29
CA SER A 906 -0.11 20.02 31.83
C SER A 906 -0.01 18.66 31.13
N GLU A 907 -0.89 18.42 30.16
CA GLU A 907 -0.87 17.20 29.36
C GLU A 907 0.47 17.00 28.62
N ALA A 908 1.08 18.08 28.11
CA ALA A 908 2.37 18.00 27.43
C ALA A 908 3.47 17.46 28.36
N TRP A 909 3.48 17.94 29.62
CA TRP A 909 4.40 17.46 30.64
C TRP A 909 4.07 16.05 31.14
N ALA A 910 2.79 15.67 31.18
CA ALA A 910 2.40 14.30 31.54
C ALA A 910 2.89 13.29 30.50
N ARG A 911 2.83 13.65 29.21
CA ARG A 911 3.40 12.85 28.11
C ARG A 911 4.92 12.78 28.20
N ALA A 912 5.58 13.90 28.46
CA ALA A 912 7.03 13.98 28.65
C ALA A 912 7.50 13.11 29.82
N TRP A 913 6.85 13.25 30.98
CA TRP A 913 7.04 12.43 32.17
C TRP A 913 6.96 10.93 31.85
N SER A 914 5.86 10.52 31.21
CA SER A 914 5.62 9.12 30.86
C SER A 914 6.71 8.57 29.92
N ALA A 915 7.14 9.36 28.92
CA ALA A 915 8.18 8.97 27.99
C ALA A 915 9.56 8.83 28.67
N VAL A 916 9.95 9.82 29.49
CA VAL A 916 11.21 9.81 30.26
C VAL A 916 11.26 8.62 31.20
N ALA A 917 10.19 8.38 31.96
CA ALA A 917 10.13 7.27 32.91
C ALA A 917 10.25 5.90 32.22
N ARG A 918 9.59 5.72 31.05
CA ARG A 918 9.73 4.48 30.25
C ARG A 918 11.14 4.29 29.72
N ARG A 919 11.74 5.36 29.19
CA ARG A 919 13.11 5.29 28.65
C ARG A 919 14.11 4.96 29.75
N ALA A 920 14.00 5.60 30.91
CA ALA A 920 14.83 5.29 32.06
C ALA A 920 14.66 3.82 32.52
N ALA A 921 13.45 3.28 32.49
CA ALA A 921 13.20 1.87 32.84
C ALA A 921 13.79 0.88 31.83
N ALA A 922 13.96 1.28 30.57
CA ALA A 922 14.51 0.45 29.49
C ALA A 922 16.04 0.52 29.36
N LEU A 923 16.69 1.48 30.02
CA LEU A 923 18.15 1.65 29.97
C LEU A 923 18.85 0.84 31.08
N PRO A 924 20.09 0.38 30.84
CA PRO A 924 20.97 -0.10 31.91
C PRO A 924 21.10 0.94 33.03
N ALA A 925 21.25 0.50 34.28
CA ALA A 925 21.26 1.39 35.45
C ALA A 925 22.23 2.60 35.35
N PRO A 926 23.49 2.45 34.88
CA PRO A 926 24.38 3.60 34.70
C PRO A 926 23.88 4.61 33.64
N GLU A 927 23.37 4.10 32.52
CA GLU A 927 22.83 4.93 31.43
C GLU A 927 21.52 5.60 31.82
N ALA A 928 20.66 4.89 32.57
CA ALA A 928 19.41 5.44 33.10
C ALA A 928 19.68 6.62 34.04
N ARG A 929 20.72 6.52 34.88
CA ARG A 929 21.15 7.63 35.76
C ARG A 929 21.64 8.83 34.93
N GLN A 930 22.57 8.62 34.00
CA GLN A 930 23.09 9.69 33.13
C GLN A 930 21.97 10.37 32.34
N TYR A 931 21.03 9.58 31.82
CA TYR A 931 19.86 10.11 31.12
C TYR A 931 19.00 10.99 32.03
N LEU A 932 18.71 10.57 33.26
CA LEU A 932 17.91 11.35 34.20
C LEU A 932 18.63 12.59 34.72
N GLU A 933 19.96 12.56 34.83
CA GLU A 933 20.78 13.74 35.09
C GLU A 933 20.69 14.75 33.93
N ALA A 934 20.76 14.29 32.67
CA ALA A 934 20.58 15.13 31.49
C ALA A 934 19.16 15.73 31.40
N VAL A 935 18.14 14.97 31.78
CA VAL A 935 16.74 15.45 31.91
C VAL A 935 16.63 16.61 32.91
N GLU A 936 17.22 16.46 34.09
CA GLU A 936 17.19 17.51 35.13
C GLU A 936 17.99 18.73 34.70
N SER A 937 19.15 18.53 34.07
CA SER A 937 20.00 19.57 33.50
C SER A 937 19.24 20.42 32.48
N LEU A 938 18.55 19.77 31.52
CA LEU A 938 17.74 20.47 30.51
C LEU A 938 16.62 21.29 31.17
N ARG A 939 15.92 20.72 32.16
CA ARG A 939 14.83 21.39 32.88
C ARG A 939 15.31 22.60 33.66
N ALA A 940 16.43 22.49 34.36
CA ALA A 940 16.99 23.55 35.19
C ALA A 940 17.52 24.74 34.36
N GLN A 941 17.99 24.47 33.15
CA GLN A 941 18.60 25.47 32.26
C GLN A 941 17.59 26.19 31.36
N ALA A 942 16.38 25.66 31.22
CA ALA A 942 15.38 26.20 30.31
C ALA A 942 14.85 27.57 30.75
N GLN A 943 14.91 28.56 29.86
CA GLN A 943 14.23 29.84 30.06
C GLN A 943 12.70 29.67 30.07
N PRO A 944 11.92 30.62 30.65
CA PRO A 944 10.46 30.51 30.73
C PRO A 944 9.77 30.25 29.39
N ALA A 945 10.19 30.93 28.31
CA ALA A 945 9.65 30.75 26.96
C ALA A 945 9.92 29.36 26.36
N ALA A 946 10.88 28.60 26.89
CA ALA A 946 11.22 27.27 26.41
C ALA A 946 10.42 26.15 27.08
N ARG A 947 9.54 26.43 28.04
CA ARG A 947 8.83 25.39 28.82
C ARG A 947 8.06 24.40 27.95
N ALA A 948 7.35 24.88 26.92
CA ALA A 948 6.63 24.01 25.99
C ALA A 948 7.61 23.17 25.14
N ALA A 949 8.69 23.77 24.66
CA ALA A 949 9.74 23.09 23.92
C ALA A 949 10.45 22.01 24.75
N VAL A 950 10.72 22.25 26.04
CA VAL A 950 11.31 21.26 26.95
C VAL A 950 10.41 20.02 27.06
N ALA A 951 9.10 20.19 27.21
CA ALA A 951 8.18 19.05 27.25
C ALA A 951 8.24 18.22 25.95
N GLU A 952 8.30 18.88 24.79
CA GLU A 952 8.45 18.21 23.49
C GLU A 952 9.79 17.47 23.35
N LEU A 953 10.91 18.11 23.74
CA LEU A 953 12.25 17.54 23.71
C LEU A 953 12.38 16.34 24.66
N LEU A 954 11.86 16.45 25.89
CA LEU A 954 11.84 15.35 26.85
C LEU A 954 11.00 14.18 26.32
N ARG A 955 9.82 14.47 25.74
CA ARG A 955 8.99 13.44 25.09
C ARG A 955 9.76 12.73 23.97
N GLY A 956 10.44 13.49 23.11
CA GLY A 956 11.25 12.94 22.03
C GLY A 956 12.43 12.12 22.52
N SER A 957 13.15 12.58 23.55
CA SER A 957 14.26 11.83 24.13
C SER A 957 13.85 10.47 24.71
N GLY A 958 12.57 10.34 25.08
CA GLY A 958 12.00 9.11 25.63
C GLY A 958 11.65 8.05 24.58
N THR A 959 11.77 8.35 23.28
CA THR A 959 11.52 7.38 22.20
C THR A 959 12.75 6.49 21.95
N LEU A 960 12.55 5.22 21.56
CA LEU A 960 13.67 4.31 21.26
C LEU A 960 14.41 4.67 19.97
N THR A 961 13.89 5.61 19.16
CA THR A 961 14.55 6.09 17.93
C THR A 961 15.87 6.80 18.21
N HIS A 962 16.06 7.37 19.40
CA HIS A 962 17.31 7.99 19.81
C HIS A 962 18.22 6.97 20.50
N ARG A 963 19.23 6.47 19.78
CA ARG A 963 20.23 5.53 20.32
C ARG A 963 20.97 6.11 21.54
N ALA A 964 21.25 7.41 21.54
CA ALA A 964 21.92 8.14 22.64
C ALA A 964 21.00 9.27 23.16
N PRO A 965 20.02 8.96 24.03
CA PRO A 965 19.04 9.94 24.49
C PRO A 965 19.66 11.03 25.37
N GLY A 966 20.74 10.72 26.11
CA GLY A 966 21.51 11.71 26.88
C GLY A 966 22.15 12.78 25.99
N LEU A 967 22.88 12.36 24.95
CA LEU A 967 23.52 13.28 23.99
C LEU A 967 22.49 14.20 23.32
N PHE A 968 21.33 13.66 22.92
CA PHE A 968 20.25 14.47 22.35
C PHE A 968 19.76 15.56 23.32
N LEU A 969 19.63 15.25 24.63
CA LEU A 969 19.23 16.23 25.64
C LEU A 969 20.31 17.28 25.90
N GLU A 970 21.59 16.89 25.84
CA GLU A 970 22.71 17.84 25.94
C GLU A 970 22.70 18.84 24.78
N GLU A 971 22.52 18.35 23.54
CA GLU A 971 22.37 19.18 22.34
C GLU A 971 21.15 20.10 22.45
N ALA A 972 20.04 19.58 22.98
CA ALA A 972 18.82 20.35 23.24
C ALA A 972 19.01 21.45 24.29
N GLY A 973 19.99 21.29 25.19
CA GLY A 973 20.40 22.31 26.15
C GLY A 973 20.75 23.65 25.50
N TRP A 974 21.37 23.64 24.31
CA TRP A 974 21.67 24.88 23.57
C TRP A 974 20.38 25.63 23.21
N LEU A 975 19.38 24.92 22.69
CA LEU A 975 18.14 25.51 22.20
C LEU A 975 17.35 26.18 23.32
N VAL A 976 17.21 25.50 24.47
CA VAL A 976 16.37 26.00 25.59
C VAL A 976 17.04 27.12 26.39
N ARG A 977 18.36 27.30 26.26
CA ARG A 977 19.13 28.40 26.86
C ARG A 977 19.26 29.62 25.95
N ARG A 978 18.95 29.51 24.65
CA ARG A 978 19.20 30.56 23.66
C ARG A 978 18.27 31.76 23.90
N PRO A 979 18.80 32.94 24.31
CA PRO A 979 17.96 34.11 24.59
C PRO A 979 17.36 34.69 23.30
N GLY A 980 16.21 35.35 23.43
CA GLY A 980 15.54 36.04 22.33
C GLY A 980 14.72 35.15 21.40
N LEU A 981 14.66 33.84 21.65
CA LEU A 981 13.76 32.95 20.90
C LEU A 981 12.34 32.98 21.47
N GLU A 982 11.37 33.09 20.58
CA GLU A 982 9.94 33.06 20.90
C GLU A 982 9.47 31.64 21.20
N GLU A 983 8.46 31.49 22.07
CA GLU A 983 7.93 30.18 22.49
C GLU A 983 7.47 29.32 21.29
N GLU A 984 6.82 29.94 20.31
CA GLU A 984 6.35 29.27 19.10
C GLU A 984 7.53 28.71 18.28
N ALA A 985 8.56 29.52 18.04
CA ALA A 985 9.76 29.10 17.33
C ALA A 985 10.50 27.97 18.07
N LEU A 986 10.66 28.10 19.40
CA LEU A 986 11.27 27.07 20.24
C LEU A 986 10.52 25.75 20.15
N THR A 987 9.18 25.80 20.21
CA THR A 987 8.33 24.60 20.15
C THR A 987 8.39 23.96 18.76
N ALA A 988 8.39 24.75 17.70
CA ALA A 988 8.50 24.26 16.32
C ALA A 988 9.88 23.64 16.05
N LEU A 989 10.97 24.27 16.50
CA LEU A 989 12.33 23.74 16.40
C LEU A 989 12.47 22.44 17.21
N ALA A 990 11.93 22.37 18.41
CA ALA A 990 11.89 21.14 19.21
C ALA A 990 11.18 20.00 18.47
N ARG A 991 10.00 20.26 17.88
CA ARG A 991 9.26 19.24 17.11
C ARG A 991 10.05 18.76 15.88
N LYS A 992 10.73 19.66 15.17
CA LYS A 992 11.59 19.32 14.02
C LYS A 992 12.78 18.46 14.46
N ALA A 993 13.40 18.78 15.59
CA ALA A 993 14.49 17.99 16.15
C ALA A 993 14.05 16.58 16.53
N VAL A 994 12.89 16.45 17.20
CA VAL A 994 12.32 15.14 17.56
C VAL A 994 11.97 14.30 16.33
N ARG A 995 11.55 14.92 15.22
CA ARG A 995 11.30 14.23 13.94
C ARG A 995 12.58 13.89 13.17
N GLY A 996 13.76 14.33 13.64
CA GLY A 996 15.03 14.17 12.94
C GLY A 996 15.16 15.01 11.66
N THR A 997 14.28 16.00 11.45
CA THR A 997 14.39 16.92 10.30
C THR A 997 15.32 18.10 10.57
N LEU A 998 15.73 18.28 11.82
CA LEU A 998 16.67 19.30 12.28
C LEU A 998 17.71 18.68 13.21
N ASN A 999 18.99 18.91 12.94
CA ASN A 999 20.08 18.54 13.84
C ASN A 999 20.40 19.72 14.77
N LEU A 1000 20.17 19.55 16.08
CA LEU A 1000 20.35 20.62 17.08
C LEU A 1000 21.82 20.98 17.30
N ARG A 1001 22.73 20.00 17.23
CA ARG A 1001 24.17 20.26 17.30
C ARG A 1001 24.63 21.15 16.16
N TRP A 1002 24.27 20.81 14.92
CA TRP A 1002 24.58 21.63 13.75
C TRP A 1002 23.94 23.01 13.85
N LEU A 1003 22.67 23.12 14.24
CA LEU A 1003 22.00 24.42 14.43
C LEU A 1003 22.77 25.30 15.43
N GLY A 1004 23.30 24.70 16.50
CA GLY A 1004 24.11 25.39 17.50
C GLY A 1004 25.46 25.92 16.99
N THR A 1005 25.95 25.40 15.86
CA THR A 1005 27.16 25.91 15.18
C THR A 1005 26.88 27.05 14.19
N THR A 1006 25.61 27.35 13.91
CA THR A 1006 25.24 28.42 12.98
C THR A 1006 25.38 29.79 13.63
N GLY A 1007 25.75 30.79 12.84
CA GLY A 1007 25.79 32.20 13.21
C GLY A 1007 24.43 32.90 13.16
N LEU A 1008 23.32 32.16 13.16
CA LEU A 1008 21.98 32.76 13.03
C LEU A 1008 21.63 33.61 14.26
N THR A 1009 21.11 34.81 13.98
CA THR A 1009 20.57 35.70 15.01
C THR A 1009 19.27 35.13 15.59
N ALA A 1010 18.85 35.61 16.76
CA ALA A 1010 17.58 35.20 17.37
C ALA A 1010 16.38 35.52 16.46
N GLU A 1011 16.41 36.66 15.76
CA GLU A 1011 15.39 37.07 14.80
C GLU A 1011 15.31 36.09 13.60
N GLU A 1012 16.46 35.71 13.03
CA GLU A 1012 16.52 34.73 11.94
C GLU A 1012 16.05 33.34 12.38
N LEU A 1013 16.46 32.91 13.58
CA LEU A 1013 15.99 31.64 14.15
C LEU A 1013 14.50 31.66 14.46
N ASN A 1014 13.94 32.78 14.92
CA ASN A 1014 12.49 32.90 15.13
C ASN A 1014 11.74 32.78 13.80
N PHE A 1015 12.24 33.44 12.76
CA PHE A 1015 11.64 33.37 11.43
C PHE A 1015 11.69 31.95 10.85
N LEU A 1016 12.89 31.37 10.75
CA LEU A 1016 13.11 30.05 10.15
C LEU A 1016 12.55 28.90 11.02
N GLY A 1017 12.57 29.10 12.34
CA GLY A 1017 12.09 28.13 13.31
C GLY A 1017 10.58 27.93 13.22
N ARG A 1018 9.81 29.02 13.02
CA ARG A 1018 8.35 28.98 12.85
C ARG A 1018 7.91 28.35 11.53
N ASP A 1019 8.64 28.60 10.45
CA ASP A 1019 8.29 28.06 9.13
C ASP A 1019 8.47 26.53 9.06
N ALA A 1020 7.36 25.81 8.91
CA ALA A 1020 7.33 24.35 8.82
C ALA A 1020 8.13 23.79 7.63
N MET A 1021 8.31 24.59 6.56
CA MET A 1021 8.88 24.19 5.28
C MET A 1021 10.36 24.55 5.11
N THR A 1022 10.98 25.20 6.10
CA THR A 1022 12.41 25.54 6.05
C THR A 1022 13.23 24.27 5.78
N PRO A 1023 14.05 24.22 4.70
CA PRO A 1023 14.73 23.01 4.26
C PRO A 1023 16.02 22.75 5.05
N TRP A 1024 15.91 22.60 6.37
CA TRP A 1024 17.03 22.45 7.32
C TRP A 1024 18.07 21.42 6.87
N LYS A 1025 17.62 20.24 6.42
CA LYS A 1025 18.51 19.18 5.95
C LYS A 1025 19.32 19.59 4.71
N THR A 1026 18.71 20.23 3.73
CA THR A 1026 19.44 20.71 2.53
C THR A 1026 20.45 21.80 2.90
N LEU A 1027 20.10 22.67 3.87
CA LEU A 1027 21.03 23.70 4.35
C LEU A 1027 22.20 23.08 5.14
N GLN A 1028 21.92 22.08 5.97
CA GLN A 1028 22.95 21.33 6.68
C GLN A 1028 23.88 20.61 5.73
N GLU A 1029 23.35 19.81 4.79
CA GLU A 1029 24.16 19.07 3.82
C GLU A 1029 25.02 20.04 2.99
N ALA A 1030 24.48 21.21 2.63
CA ALA A 1030 25.24 22.22 1.90
C ALA A 1030 26.37 22.82 2.75
N ALA A 1031 26.14 23.07 4.04
CA ALA A 1031 27.19 23.53 4.95
C ALA A 1031 28.30 22.47 5.14
N GLU A 1032 27.92 21.20 5.25
CA GLU A 1032 28.83 20.07 5.44
C GLU A 1032 29.60 19.70 4.15
N ALA A 1033 29.05 19.99 2.97
CA ALA A 1033 29.67 19.73 1.67
C ALA A 1033 29.92 21.02 0.87
N PRO A 1034 30.88 21.88 1.29
CA PRO A 1034 31.16 23.17 0.65
C PRO A 1034 31.60 23.04 -0.82
N GLY A 1035 32.22 21.91 -1.19
CA GLY A 1035 32.64 21.62 -2.56
C GLY A 1035 31.52 21.14 -3.51
N ASN A 1036 30.34 20.77 -3.00
CA ASN A 1036 29.27 20.22 -3.83
C ASN A 1036 28.45 21.33 -4.51
N LEU A 1037 28.85 21.71 -5.72
CA LEU A 1037 28.23 22.82 -6.47
C LEU A 1037 26.71 22.67 -6.65
N LYS A 1038 26.22 21.46 -6.98
CA LYS A 1038 24.78 21.21 -7.18
C LYS A 1038 23.98 21.48 -5.91
N LEU A 1039 24.49 21.00 -4.77
CA LEU A 1039 23.88 21.21 -3.47
C LEU A 1039 23.96 22.68 -3.03
N GLN A 1040 25.09 23.33 -3.27
CA GLN A 1040 25.26 24.76 -3.02
C GLN A 1040 24.28 25.62 -3.82
N LEU A 1041 24.05 25.30 -5.10
CA LEU A 1041 23.08 26.00 -5.95
C LEU A 1041 21.65 25.80 -5.44
N ARG A 1042 21.30 24.58 -5.02
CA ARG A 1042 19.99 24.28 -4.42
C ARG A 1042 19.78 25.07 -3.12
N ALA A 1043 20.78 25.05 -2.23
CA ALA A 1043 20.74 25.81 -0.99
C ALA A 1043 20.68 27.32 -1.24
N ARG A 1044 21.41 27.84 -2.23
CA ARG A 1044 21.33 29.25 -2.63
C ARG A 1044 19.92 29.65 -3.08
N THR A 1045 19.26 28.83 -3.90
CA THR A 1045 17.88 29.08 -4.34
C THR A 1045 16.91 29.08 -3.16
N ALA A 1046 17.04 28.10 -2.24
CA ALA A 1046 16.21 28.04 -1.04
C ALA A 1046 16.42 29.26 -0.12
N LEU A 1047 17.68 29.62 0.16
CA LEU A 1047 18.02 30.78 0.99
C LEU A 1047 17.52 32.09 0.37
N ARG A 1048 17.50 32.19 -0.95
CA ARG A 1048 16.96 33.38 -1.62
C ARG A 1048 15.44 33.48 -1.48
N GLY A 1049 14.72 32.36 -1.56
CA GLY A 1049 13.28 32.31 -1.26
C GLY A 1049 13.00 32.79 0.17
N LEU A 1050 13.67 32.18 1.14
CA LEU A 1050 13.58 32.55 2.57
C LEU A 1050 13.96 34.02 2.81
N ALA A 1051 15.00 34.51 2.15
CA ALA A 1051 15.40 35.92 2.25
C ALA A 1051 14.32 36.86 1.70
N GLY A 1052 13.66 36.49 0.59
CA GLY A 1052 12.54 37.25 0.04
C GLY A 1052 11.36 37.33 1.01
N GLU A 1053 10.98 36.21 1.62
CA GLU A 1053 9.94 36.17 2.66
C GLU A 1053 10.33 37.01 3.89
N MET A 1054 11.58 36.91 4.38
CA MET A 1054 12.08 37.70 5.50
C MET A 1054 12.06 39.21 5.24
N VAL A 1055 12.52 39.63 4.06
CA VAL A 1055 12.51 41.05 3.67
C VAL A 1055 11.07 41.55 3.52
N THR A 1056 10.17 40.71 3.01
CA THR A 1056 8.75 41.03 2.88
C THR A 1056 8.09 41.21 4.25
N GLU A 1057 8.31 40.29 5.20
CA GLU A 1057 7.74 40.39 6.57
C GLU A 1057 8.25 41.66 7.28
N ARG A 1058 9.56 41.93 7.24
CA ARG A 1058 10.15 43.16 7.81
C ARG A 1058 9.61 44.44 7.18
N SER A 1059 9.36 44.39 5.88
CA SER A 1059 8.89 45.53 5.10
C SER A 1059 7.36 45.59 4.98
N ALA A 1060 6.61 44.72 5.65
CA ALA A 1060 5.18 44.58 5.41
C ALA A 1060 4.41 45.90 5.59
N HIS A 1061 4.75 46.68 6.61
CA HIS A 1061 4.16 48.00 6.86
C HIS A 1061 4.43 49.02 5.74
N ARG A 1062 5.55 48.87 5.02
CA ARG A 1062 5.96 49.72 3.89
C ARG A 1062 5.36 49.22 2.58
N LEU A 1063 5.37 47.91 2.35
CA LEU A 1063 4.87 47.26 1.13
C LEU A 1063 3.35 47.24 1.07
N PHE A 1064 2.68 47.13 2.21
CA PHE A 1064 1.23 47.04 2.31
C PHE A 1064 0.69 48.06 3.32
N PRO A 1065 0.67 49.36 2.97
CA PRO A 1065 0.12 50.38 3.85
C PRO A 1065 -1.30 50.01 4.32
N GLY A 1066 -1.54 50.11 5.62
CA GLY A 1066 -2.83 49.75 6.23
C GLY A 1066 -3.06 48.26 6.46
N HIS A 1067 -2.06 47.39 6.23
CA HIS A 1067 -2.14 45.96 6.54
C HIS A 1067 -1.00 45.53 7.49
N LYS A 1068 -1.22 44.47 8.25
CA LYS A 1068 -0.21 43.79 9.08
C LYS A 1068 -0.17 42.30 8.72
N VAL A 1069 0.98 41.66 8.87
CA VAL A 1069 1.07 40.18 8.75
C VAL A 1069 0.36 39.56 9.95
N SER A 1070 -0.70 38.78 9.70
CA SER A 1070 -1.50 38.10 10.72
C SER A 1070 -1.24 36.59 10.79
N GLY A 1071 -0.66 36.01 9.74
CA GLY A 1071 -0.38 34.57 9.66
C GLY A 1071 0.73 34.23 8.67
N ARG A 1072 1.26 33.00 8.79
CA ARG A 1072 2.29 32.42 7.93
C ARG A 1072 1.88 31.04 7.46
N GLN A 1073 2.35 30.61 6.28
CA GLN A 1073 2.11 29.28 5.73
C GLN A 1073 0.61 28.91 5.80
N VAL A 1074 -0.19 29.78 5.19
CA VAL A 1074 -1.63 29.78 5.35
C VAL A 1074 -2.23 28.73 4.43
N HIS A 1075 -2.91 27.75 5.02
CA HIS A 1075 -3.66 26.75 4.26
C HIS A 1075 -4.89 27.39 3.61
N MET A 1076 -5.08 27.09 2.32
CA MET A 1076 -6.20 27.51 1.48
C MET A 1076 -7.21 26.35 1.30
N GLN A 1077 -8.34 26.59 0.62
CA GLN A 1077 -9.46 25.64 0.59
C GLN A 1077 -9.12 24.38 -0.23
N ASP A 1078 -8.39 24.54 -1.32
CA ASP A 1078 -7.99 23.43 -2.20
C ASP A 1078 -6.66 22.78 -1.76
N GLY A 1079 -6.23 23.05 -0.52
CA GLY A 1079 -5.02 22.47 0.07
C GLY A 1079 -3.72 23.16 -0.33
N HIS A 1080 -3.78 24.25 -1.11
CA HIS A 1080 -2.61 25.09 -1.38
C HIS A 1080 -2.16 25.82 -0.11
N ILE A 1081 -0.88 26.19 -0.06
CA ILE A 1081 -0.27 26.94 1.05
C ILE A 1081 0.35 28.19 0.47
N LEU A 1082 0.05 29.34 1.09
CA LEU A 1082 0.68 30.63 0.77
C LEU A 1082 1.60 31.08 1.89
N ASP A 1083 2.58 31.93 1.56
CA ASP A 1083 3.60 32.37 2.50
C ASP A 1083 3.02 33.17 3.68
N PHE A 1084 2.08 34.09 3.45
CA PHE A 1084 1.55 35.00 4.47
C PHE A 1084 0.04 35.28 4.36
N GLU A 1085 -0.58 35.60 5.50
CA GLU A 1085 -1.88 36.27 5.59
C GLU A 1085 -1.66 37.72 6.04
N LEU A 1086 -2.24 38.67 5.32
CA LEU A 1086 -2.28 40.08 5.67
C LEU A 1086 -3.66 40.41 6.22
N GLU A 1087 -3.73 41.04 7.38
CA GLU A 1087 -4.97 41.56 7.95
C GLU A 1087 -4.97 43.09 7.81
N ALA A 1088 -6.05 43.65 7.26
CA ALA A 1088 -6.26 45.10 7.24
C ALA A 1088 -6.27 45.66 8.67
N ALA A 1089 -5.86 46.92 8.84
CA ALA A 1089 -5.76 47.56 10.16
C ALA A 1089 -7.10 47.62 10.92
N ASP A 1090 -8.21 47.61 10.20
CA ASP A 1090 -9.58 47.57 10.74
C ASP A 1090 -10.12 46.14 10.97
N GLY A 1091 -9.34 45.10 10.64
CA GLY A 1091 -9.73 43.69 10.76
C GLY A 1091 -10.78 43.22 9.76
N THR A 1092 -11.19 44.06 8.81
CA THR A 1092 -12.35 43.79 7.92
C THR A 1092 -12.02 42.82 6.78
N ILE A 1093 -10.76 42.82 6.31
CA ILE A 1093 -10.34 42.04 5.15
C ILE A 1093 -9.02 41.34 5.47
N ARG A 1094 -8.94 40.06 5.14
CA ARG A 1094 -7.71 39.27 5.21
C ARG A 1094 -7.25 38.92 3.81
N ARG A 1095 -6.12 39.44 3.35
CA ARG A 1095 -5.58 39.18 2.01
C ARG A 1095 -4.47 38.16 2.09
N ALA A 1096 -4.45 37.23 1.14
CA ALA A 1096 -3.37 36.27 1.06
C ALA A 1096 -2.18 36.86 0.28
N LEU A 1097 -0.96 36.47 0.64
CA LEU A 1097 0.27 37.01 0.09
C LEU A 1097 1.25 35.88 -0.25
N GLU A 1098 1.67 35.83 -1.52
CA GLU A 1098 2.73 34.95 -2.01
C GLU A 1098 4.01 35.74 -2.31
N VAL A 1099 5.17 35.19 -1.96
CA VAL A 1099 6.47 35.83 -2.14
C VAL A 1099 7.35 34.98 -3.05
N LYS A 1100 7.84 35.56 -4.14
CA LYS A 1100 8.77 34.87 -5.05
C LYS A 1100 10.12 35.57 -5.10
N GLY A 1101 11.09 35.01 -4.38
CA GLY A 1101 12.50 35.39 -4.44
C GLY A 1101 13.22 35.01 -5.73
N TRP A 1102 12.55 35.02 -6.89
CA TRP A 1102 13.18 34.72 -8.18
C TRP A 1102 14.06 35.88 -8.66
N THR A 1103 15.10 35.59 -9.45
CA THR A 1103 15.87 36.64 -10.15
C THR A 1103 15.09 37.16 -11.36
N ALA A 1104 15.43 38.35 -11.86
CA ALA A 1104 14.84 38.88 -13.09
C ALA A 1104 15.01 37.93 -14.29
N ASP A 1105 16.17 37.28 -14.40
CA ASP A 1105 16.44 36.27 -15.42
C ASP A 1105 15.58 34.99 -15.22
N THR A 1106 15.32 34.59 -13.97
CA THR A 1106 14.44 33.44 -13.68
C THR A 1106 13.00 33.75 -14.09
N TRP A 1107 12.48 34.94 -13.75
CA TRP A 1107 11.18 35.40 -14.20
C TRP A 1107 11.09 35.45 -15.73
N ARG A 1108 12.09 36.03 -16.41
CA ARG A 1108 12.16 36.09 -17.87
C ARG A 1108 12.13 34.70 -18.49
N ARG A 1109 12.90 33.74 -17.96
CA ARG A 1109 12.91 32.35 -18.45
C ARG A 1109 11.59 31.63 -18.20
N ALA A 1110 10.96 31.82 -17.05
CA ALA A 1110 9.66 31.21 -16.75
C ALA A 1110 8.56 31.74 -17.68
N LEU A 1111 8.50 33.06 -17.88
CA LEU A 1111 7.54 33.69 -18.80
C LEU A 1111 7.82 33.35 -20.27
N LYS A 1112 9.10 33.20 -20.65
CA LYS A 1112 9.49 32.71 -21.97
C LYS A 1112 9.06 31.25 -22.16
N ALA A 1113 9.27 30.39 -21.17
CA ALA A 1113 8.83 28.99 -21.20
C ALA A 1113 7.32 28.88 -21.36
N TRP A 1114 6.55 29.73 -20.65
CA TRP A 1114 5.10 29.83 -20.85
C TRP A 1114 4.73 30.25 -22.29
N THR A 1115 5.42 31.25 -22.84
CA THR A 1115 5.16 31.73 -24.20
C THR A 1115 5.49 30.67 -25.24
N LEU A 1116 6.58 29.92 -25.04
CA LEU A 1116 6.98 28.79 -25.89
C LEU A 1116 5.95 27.67 -25.81
N GLU A 1117 5.50 27.28 -24.62
CA GLU A 1117 4.43 26.28 -24.45
C GLU A 1117 3.15 26.72 -25.16
N SER A 1118 2.74 27.97 -24.98
CA SER A 1118 1.54 28.53 -25.61
C SER A 1118 1.64 28.55 -27.14
N ALA A 1119 2.86 28.58 -27.69
CA ALA A 1119 3.13 28.48 -29.11
C ALA A 1119 3.30 27.03 -29.61
N GLY A 1120 3.13 26.02 -28.73
CA GLY A 1120 3.32 24.61 -29.06
C GLY A 1120 4.78 24.17 -29.17
N ALA A 1121 5.74 25.02 -28.76
CA ALA A 1121 7.16 24.69 -28.83
C ALA A 1121 7.57 23.71 -27.72
N ARG A 1122 8.45 22.77 -28.06
CA ARG A 1122 9.03 21.82 -27.09
C ARG A 1122 9.92 22.55 -26.09
N LEU A 1123 9.69 22.30 -24.80
CA LEU A 1123 10.45 22.90 -23.72
C LEU A 1123 11.65 22.03 -23.30
N GLU A 1124 12.74 22.67 -22.88
CA GLU A 1124 13.84 21.98 -22.21
C GLU A 1124 13.44 21.58 -20.78
N PRO A 1125 14.05 20.55 -20.15
CA PRO A 1125 13.68 20.10 -18.80
C PRO A 1125 13.71 21.20 -17.73
N ARG A 1126 14.64 22.16 -17.85
CA ARG A 1126 14.72 23.32 -16.94
C ARG A 1126 13.58 24.31 -17.17
N GLN A 1127 13.17 24.49 -18.42
CA GLN A 1127 12.02 25.34 -18.79
C GLN A 1127 10.72 24.71 -18.33
N GLU A 1128 10.54 23.40 -18.49
CA GLU A 1128 9.40 22.66 -17.96
C GLU A 1128 9.29 22.79 -16.44
N GLN A 1129 10.42 22.69 -15.72
CA GLN A 1129 10.42 22.87 -14.27
C GLN A 1129 9.97 24.28 -13.88
N LEU A 1130 10.46 25.32 -14.55
CA LEU A 1130 10.04 26.70 -14.30
C LEU A 1130 8.57 26.93 -14.65
N LEU A 1131 8.10 26.32 -15.74
CA LEU A 1131 6.70 26.37 -16.13
C LEU A 1131 5.79 25.70 -15.09
N ARG A 1132 6.16 24.52 -14.58
CA ARG A 1132 5.41 23.85 -13.50
C ARG A 1132 5.33 24.72 -12.25
N GLN A 1133 6.42 25.39 -11.89
CA GLN A 1133 6.41 26.33 -10.76
C GLN A 1133 5.53 27.57 -11.02
N LEU A 1134 5.51 28.05 -12.26
CA LEU A 1134 4.67 29.18 -12.66
C LEU A 1134 3.17 28.82 -12.67
N LYS A 1135 2.81 27.63 -13.16
CA LYS A 1135 1.44 27.10 -13.10
C LYS A 1135 0.97 26.92 -11.66
N ARG A 1136 1.81 26.30 -10.81
CA ARG A 1136 1.52 26.17 -9.38
C ARG A 1136 1.32 27.53 -8.68
N LEU A 1137 2.09 28.55 -9.05
CA LEU A 1137 1.90 29.90 -8.55
C LEU A 1137 0.52 30.44 -8.93
N VAL A 1138 0.06 30.20 -10.16
CA VAL A 1138 -1.28 30.61 -10.61
C VAL A 1138 -2.36 29.93 -9.78
N GLU A 1139 -2.29 28.60 -9.63
CA GLU A 1139 -3.24 27.82 -8.81
C GLU A 1139 -3.29 28.34 -7.36
N GLN A 1140 -2.13 28.60 -6.76
CA GLN A 1140 -2.02 29.18 -5.42
C GLN A 1140 -2.71 30.55 -5.32
N LEU A 1141 -2.56 31.40 -6.33
CA LEU A 1141 -3.18 32.73 -6.36
C LEU A 1141 -4.69 32.66 -6.65
N GLU A 1142 -5.15 31.69 -7.43
CA GLU A 1142 -6.58 31.48 -7.70
C GLU A 1142 -7.31 30.98 -6.45
N ASP A 1143 -6.79 29.96 -5.77
CA ASP A 1143 -7.34 29.45 -4.50
C ASP A 1143 -7.38 30.59 -3.45
N ALA A 1144 -6.32 31.40 -3.40
CA ALA A 1144 -6.24 32.56 -2.53
C ALA A 1144 -7.27 33.67 -2.82
N ALA A 1145 -7.72 33.78 -4.07
CA ALA A 1145 -8.72 34.76 -4.47
C ALA A 1145 -10.15 34.32 -4.14
N THR A 1146 -10.35 33.06 -3.73
CA THR A 1146 -11.66 32.58 -3.29
C THR A 1146 -12.08 33.30 -1.98
N SER A 1147 -13.32 33.82 -1.97
CA SER A 1147 -13.91 34.59 -0.86
C SER A 1147 -13.79 33.83 0.47
N PRO A 1148 -13.41 34.44 1.61
CA PRO A 1148 -13.57 35.87 1.97
C PRO A 1148 -12.29 36.73 1.91
N ARG A 1149 -11.23 36.28 1.24
CA ARG A 1149 -9.88 36.89 1.37
C ARG A 1149 -9.58 38.10 0.44
N GLY A 1150 -10.49 38.46 -0.45
CA GLY A 1150 -10.26 39.54 -1.42
C GLY A 1150 -9.13 39.21 -2.42
N LYS A 1151 -8.59 40.21 -3.12
CA LYS A 1151 -7.53 40.01 -4.12
C LYS A 1151 -6.21 39.59 -3.47
N PRO A 1152 -5.50 38.56 -3.92
CA PRO A 1152 -4.21 38.20 -3.36
C PRO A 1152 -3.10 39.19 -3.79
N PHE A 1153 -1.99 39.18 -3.07
CA PHE A 1153 -0.76 39.87 -3.43
C PHE A 1153 0.31 38.90 -3.93
N LEU A 1154 1.07 39.33 -4.94
CA LEU A 1154 2.32 38.69 -5.33
C LEU A 1154 3.48 39.68 -5.13
N VAL A 1155 4.47 39.32 -4.32
CA VAL A 1155 5.69 40.11 -4.17
C VAL A 1155 6.80 39.53 -5.03
N CYS A 1156 7.35 40.36 -5.92
CA CYS A 1156 8.53 40.08 -6.71
C CYS A 1156 9.64 41.10 -6.44
N THR A 1157 10.81 40.93 -7.06
CA THR A 1157 11.93 41.88 -6.95
C THR A 1157 11.69 43.17 -7.77
N ASP A 1158 12.26 44.29 -7.34
CA ASP A 1158 12.22 45.58 -8.04
C ASP A 1158 13.19 45.69 -9.23
N GLU A 1159 14.14 44.75 -9.36
CA GLU A 1159 15.07 44.66 -10.50
C GLU A 1159 14.43 43.98 -11.74
N LEU A 1160 13.12 43.75 -11.72
CA LEU A 1160 12.41 43.36 -12.94
C LEU A 1160 12.46 44.50 -13.96
N SER A 1161 13.02 44.22 -15.13
CA SER A 1161 12.93 45.17 -16.25
C SER A 1161 11.46 45.54 -16.51
N GLN A 1162 11.19 46.80 -16.90
CA GLN A 1162 9.82 47.23 -17.23
C GLN A 1162 9.15 46.33 -18.28
N LYS A 1163 9.94 45.69 -19.16
CA LYS A 1163 9.43 44.70 -20.11
C LYS A 1163 8.95 43.44 -19.38
N THR A 1164 9.78 42.85 -18.53
CA THR A 1164 9.45 41.64 -17.75
C THR A 1164 8.29 41.89 -16.79
N GLN A 1165 8.22 43.06 -16.15
CA GLN A 1165 7.10 43.43 -15.28
C GLN A 1165 5.78 43.51 -16.06
N ARG A 1166 5.78 44.14 -17.25
CA ARG A 1166 4.61 44.16 -18.14
C ARG A 1166 4.24 42.79 -18.69
N GLU A 1167 5.22 41.89 -18.90
CA GLU A 1167 4.96 40.50 -19.28
C GLU A 1167 4.34 39.71 -18.13
N LEU A 1168 4.84 39.87 -16.91
CA LEU A 1168 4.28 39.25 -15.71
C LEU A 1168 2.84 39.71 -15.45
N GLN A 1169 2.59 41.03 -15.52
CA GLN A 1169 1.24 41.59 -15.37
C GLN A 1169 0.28 41.04 -16.43
N ARG A 1170 0.69 40.99 -17.71
CA ARG A 1170 -0.12 40.42 -18.78
C ARG A 1170 -0.36 38.92 -18.58
N PHE A 1171 0.64 38.18 -18.11
CA PHE A 1171 0.53 36.77 -17.80
C PHE A 1171 -0.50 36.54 -16.68
N LEU A 1172 -0.39 37.23 -15.56
CA LEU A 1172 -1.30 37.08 -14.43
C LEU A 1172 -2.72 37.54 -14.77
N SER A 1173 -2.89 38.64 -15.53
CA SER A 1173 -4.22 39.11 -15.94
C SER A 1173 -4.97 38.13 -16.85
N ARG A 1174 -4.25 37.23 -17.53
CA ARG A 1174 -4.83 36.23 -18.44
C ARG A 1174 -5.11 34.91 -17.76
N ASN A 1175 -4.34 34.57 -16.73
CA ASN A 1175 -4.31 33.24 -16.14
C ASN A 1175 -4.71 33.20 -14.67
N SER A 1176 -4.96 34.33 -14.02
CA SER A 1176 -5.35 34.37 -12.60
C SER A 1176 -6.37 35.47 -12.34
N VAL A 1177 -7.13 35.34 -11.25
CA VAL A 1177 -7.99 36.42 -10.71
C VAL A 1177 -7.14 37.66 -10.43
N ALA A 1178 -7.73 38.86 -10.44
CA ALA A 1178 -7.02 40.12 -10.24
C ALA A 1178 -6.05 40.07 -9.04
N VAL A 1179 -4.74 40.04 -9.32
CA VAL A 1179 -3.64 40.01 -8.34
C VAL A 1179 -2.95 41.37 -8.31
N ASP A 1180 -2.68 41.88 -7.11
CA ASP A 1180 -1.86 43.08 -6.93
C ASP A 1180 -0.39 42.67 -6.83
N ILE A 1181 0.47 43.26 -7.67
CA ILE A 1181 1.91 42.97 -7.68
C ILE A 1181 2.65 44.06 -6.94
N GLU A 1182 3.37 43.67 -5.89
CA GLU A 1182 4.25 44.55 -5.13
C GLU A 1182 5.72 44.19 -5.37
N SER A 1183 6.61 45.17 -5.19
CA SER A 1183 8.05 44.99 -5.44
C SER A 1183 8.87 45.15 -4.16
N MET A 1184 9.66 44.13 -3.83
CA MET A 1184 10.67 44.17 -2.77
C MET A 1184 12.03 44.57 -3.35
N ARG A 1185 12.87 45.22 -2.53
CA ARG A 1185 14.22 45.64 -2.94
C ARG A 1185 15.16 44.45 -3.11
N GLU A 1186 15.66 44.21 -4.32
CA GLU A 1186 16.61 43.15 -4.64
C GLU A 1186 17.85 43.22 -3.76
N VAL A 1187 18.37 44.43 -3.54
CA VAL A 1187 19.58 44.67 -2.74
C VAL A 1187 19.40 44.17 -1.30
N GLU A 1188 18.24 44.39 -0.69
CA GLU A 1188 17.92 43.93 0.67
C GLU A 1188 17.81 42.39 0.72
N MET A 1189 17.22 41.78 -0.32
CA MET A 1189 17.12 40.31 -0.44
C MET A 1189 18.49 39.65 -0.68
N ILE A 1190 19.34 40.21 -1.55
CA ILE A 1190 20.70 39.70 -1.79
C ILE A 1190 21.53 39.84 -0.50
N ALA A 1191 21.47 40.99 0.18
CA ALA A 1191 22.17 41.20 1.43
C ALA A 1191 21.74 40.18 2.50
N THR A 1192 20.43 39.94 2.62
CA THR A 1192 19.88 38.93 3.54
C THR A 1192 20.31 37.52 3.13
N THR A 1193 20.31 37.19 1.84
CA THR A 1193 20.77 35.88 1.33
C THR A 1193 22.24 35.64 1.67
N LYS A 1194 23.11 36.65 1.46
CA LYS A 1194 24.54 36.57 1.80
C LYS A 1194 24.74 36.39 3.30
N ARG A 1195 24.01 37.16 4.12
CA ARG A 1195 24.04 37.06 5.58
C ARG A 1195 23.63 35.67 6.06
N LEU A 1196 22.53 35.12 5.53
CA LEU A 1196 22.09 33.76 5.86
C LEU A 1196 23.11 32.70 5.43
N ARG A 1197 23.71 32.81 4.23
CA ARG A 1197 24.77 31.89 3.80
C ARG A 1197 25.96 31.90 4.76
N ALA A 1198 26.41 33.08 5.15
CA ALA A 1198 27.49 33.23 6.14
C ALA A 1198 27.08 32.63 7.50
N ALA A 1199 25.85 32.89 7.96
CA ALA A 1199 25.33 32.32 9.19
C ALA A 1199 25.25 30.78 9.17
N PHE A 1200 24.97 30.17 8.02
CA PHE A 1200 25.02 28.71 7.85
C PHE A 1200 26.42 28.15 7.58
N ASN A 1201 27.49 28.95 7.70
CA ASN A 1201 28.86 28.55 7.41
C ASN A 1201 29.06 28.02 5.97
N MET A 1202 28.28 28.53 5.00
CA MET A 1202 28.43 28.18 3.58
C MET A 1202 29.45 29.08 2.89
N PRO A 1203 30.16 28.60 1.84
CA PRO A 1203 31.14 29.41 1.14
C PRO A 1203 30.48 30.62 0.45
N GLU A 1204 31.09 31.80 0.57
CA GLU A 1204 30.57 33.02 -0.07
C GLU A 1204 30.67 32.93 -1.59
N LYS A 1205 31.79 32.41 -2.10
CA LYS A 1205 32.04 32.15 -3.51
C LYS A 1205 31.84 30.67 -3.81
N LEU A 1206 31.07 30.37 -4.85
CA LEU A 1206 30.92 28.99 -5.30
C LEU A 1206 32.18 28.57 -6.07
N PRO A 1207 32.79 27.40 -5.76
CA PRO A 1207 33.92 26.90 -6.53
C PRO A 1207 33.49 26.71 -7.99
N GLY A 1208 34.27 27.25 -8.92
CA GLY A 1208 33.96 27.26 -10.37
C GLY A 1208 33.21 28.49 -10.87
N ALA A 1209 32.79 29.43 -10.00
CA ALA A 1209 32.32 30.76 -10.43
C ALA A 1209 33.52 31.69 -10.74
N GLY A 1210 34.44 31.22 -11.58
CA GLY A 1210 35.50 32.04 -12.13
C GLY A 1210 34.92 33.04 -13.12
N THR A 1211 34.98 34.33 -12.76
CA THR A 1211 35.27 35.48 -13.65
C THR A 1211 34.68 35.53 -15.07
N GLU A 1212 33.46 35.05 -15.30
CA GLU A 1212 32.70 35.44 -16.50
C GLU A 1212 31.35 36.03 -16.10
N GLY A 1213 31.31 37.38 -16.13
CA GLY A 1213 30.09 38.18 -16.26
C GLY A 1213 29.30 38.46 -14.98
N ALA A 1214 29.71 39.49 -14.24
CA ALA A 1214 28.75 40.45 -13.69
C ALA A 1214 28.36 41.42 -14.83
N PRO A 1215 27.16 42.02 -14.90
CA PRO A 1215 25.94 41.87 -14.09
C PRO A 1215 24.83 41.02 -14.73
#